data_AF-A0A482WYT3-F1
#
_entry.id   AF-A0A482WYT3-F1
#
_cell.length_a   1.000
_cell.length_b   1.000
_cell.length_c   1.000
_cell.angle_alpha   90.00
_cell.angle_beta   90.00
_cell.angle_gamma   90.00
#
_symmetry.space_group_name_H-M   'P 1'
#
loop_
_entity.id
_entity.type
_entity.pdbx_description
1 polymer ?
#
loop_
_entity_poly.entity_id
_entity_poly.type
_entity_poly.pdbx_seq_one_letter_code
_entity_poly.pdbx_strand_id
1 'polypeptide(L)'
;MNISEVINEKPDGLLFLQTAKTQAKPFPITITERDAHTSWCSCFSAKKPETETGIFRELDYDLEDGQFHYKRISANDSILIVGEPPKDAFGEDYIYECEELAGELKDWHIKIAHTIVKIQRKNLQADAVDVSEYFVYSSMEIWECKKPSNSPPSKDSNAKDSPFLRVVSTLVSIKEIGAVQYYDTVEVSSVNYLENEATVKIKELKYIAYKDGRYFTVKYEGKVDLSLGNNPSASYPGKKEKLHPRQRGLGEEAVNTGFKKKWNLNEEFSFGLTVSSSGKTLFIDAPRKTKHFVIKEIYGDVKCLHLQGGDNSILPQHYKPQIYELLIENKNHLKYGEKDFSKYFTILERRVYVCKIDQHEFYEIQHEIVSRFEVRELLFTEHIDVVFVDSIALKEKRNGVRFKEIKRFLISTGEAVAFTGKENTFVHNPVAVMSSTFSHDDKIDIAFKLSALGDVYRHFISSEGYDLRIGSHYEASVETAPGEPKLVNCGKLKDYNDFNKRGELETKFKLKINKQDMTHATIRVYKPLDFFEKTSTDVWICQKNNILSPNVKFLRVVNKLRILKPVRYLETFDGIEIIQSQGTLQIIEIKYLDFANPMRVLSYRGKLTFRETESQQIVKQTQHKIATTAIQKTGEETVQLIGRNYDSRTLLMTDYPEGSSNSSETFSYSSSGITEIISMDFHANVYAKNDPIWSGVILCELMPDLRKLPSAVITSKSEGEWGGTIHELVGMDNFEEQSKYFESTLSEVWECQLPYQRKIYLLERKYSEDWMSGTVKMTNHVPSDSETAAPILDVTSGALLVRFSSGIYSNGMFPAQKYRSEFEKNLALITYPGKILTKTFEGGRRLFQIGSQWEEHLRDESQLLLCSEPPGSLNIFEKGADYIPRVVENVDGKMHRLDEDTLKDAFTISVRRVWLCLYGTRKVVRIFTALCATEPFLAISFHDGVKVEEYLMKESPTRAAIIKETIYIDQLTKKVLKYDGTPKTNGLAEEVDKTFCPIEKQSTGGVMQTIKKVIKPNGK
;
A
#
# COMPACT_ATOMS: atom_id res chain seq x y z
N MET A 1 68.24 29.06 -55.62
CA MET A 1 67.38 28.06 -56.29
C MET A 1 66.67 27.24 -55.22
N ASN A 2 65.48 26.79 -55.56
CA ASN A 2 64.41 26.32 -54.70
C ASN A 2 64.57 24.83 -54.32
N ILE A 3 63.77 24.37 -53.34
CA ILE A 3 63.25 23.00 -53.13
C ILE A 3 63.90 22.06 -52.08
N SER A 4 62.97 21.45 -51.33
CA SER A 4 62.89 20.12 -50.68
C SER A 4 63.38 19.87 -49.26
N GLU A 5 62.46 19.25 -48.51
CA GLU A 5 62.50 18.61 -47.21
C GLU A 5 63.53 17.45 -47.09
N VAL A 6 63.81 17.05 -45.84
CA VAL A 6 63.82 15.65 -45.30
C VAL A 6 64.98 15.41 -44.31
N ILE A 7 64.59 15.16 -43.04
CA ILE A 7 65.15 14.24 -42.01
C ILE A 7 66.48 14.56 -41.28
N ASN A 8 66.39 14.40 -39.95
CA ASN A 8 67.39 14.12 -38.90
C ASN A 8 68.59 15.06 -38.68
N GLU A 9 68.77 15.53 -37.45
CA GLU A 9 69.80 15.01 -36.52
C GLU A 9 69.78 15.77 -35.18
N LYS A 10 69.74 15.02 -34.08
CA LYS A 10 70.38 15.40 -32.80
C LYS A 10 71.90 15.28 -32.99
N PRO A 11 72.75 16.06 -32.30
CA PRO A 11 73.24 15.58 -31.00
C PRO A 11 73.59 16.64 -29.93
N ASP A 12 73.47 16.20 -28.68
CA ASP A 12 74.30 16.41 -27.49
C ASP A 12 74.88 17.78 -27.12
N GLY A 13 74.71 18.14 -25.83
CA GLY A 13 75.61 19.10 -25.16
C GLY A 13 75.09 19.73 -23.87
N LEU A 14 75.13 18.98 -22.77
CA LEU A 14 75.09 19.40 -21.36
C LEU A 14 75.55 20.84 -21.03
N LEU A 15 74.82 21.55 -20.14
CA LEU A 15 75.39 22.18 -18.94
C LEU A 15 74.33 22.52 -17.86
N PHE A 16 74.78 22.42 -16.61
CA PHE A 16 74.07 22.48 -15.31
C PHE A 16 73.33 23.79 -14.98
N LEU A 17 72.26 23.71 -14.16
CA LEU A 17 72.09 24.50 -12.91
C LEU A 17 70.88 24.08 -12.04
N GLN A 18 71.22 23.60 -10.85
CA GLN A 18 70.60 23.80 -9.53
C GLN A 18 69.08 23.57 -9.29
N THR A 19 68.82 22.44 -8.62
CA THR A 19 67.66 22.19 -7.76
C THR A 19 67.63 23.09 -6.52
N ALA A 20 66.55 23.83 -6.32
CA ALA A 20 66.22 24.44 -5.03
C ALA A 20 65.29 23.48 -4.24
N LYS A 21 65.83 22.93 -3.15
CA LYS A 21 65.08 22.26 -2.07
C LYS A 21 64.48 23.33 -1.15
N THR A 22 63.17 23.37 -0.99
CA THR A 22 62.52 24.02 0.15
C THR A 22 61.98 22.96 1.10
N GLN A 23 62.64 22.86 2.25
CA GLN A 23 62.22 22.08 3.41
C GLN A 23 61.05 22.79 4.11
N ALA A 24 59.91 22.12 4.22
CA ALA A 24 58.87 22.48 5.19
C ALA A 24 58.94 21.51 6.37
N LYS A 25 59.14 22.07 7.58
CA LYS A 25 59.21 21.36 8.86
C LYS A 25 57.85 20.77 9.24
N PRO A 26 57.80 19.57 9.85
CA PRO A 26 56.60 19.09 10.54
C PRO A 26 56.54 19.70 11.96
N PHE A 27 55.38 20.26 12.31
CA PHE A 27 55.04 20.61 13.69
C PHE A 27 54.49 19.36 14.39
N PRO A 28 55.01 18.95 15.56
CA PRO A 28 54.36 17.96 16.40
C PRO A 28 53.36 18.67 17.32
N ILE A 29 52.09 18.29 17.27
CA ILE A 29 51.13 18.63 18.32
C ILE A 29 51.02 17.42 19.24
N THR A 30 51.62 17.55 20.41
CA THR A 30 51.48 16.66 21.56
C THR A 30 50.17 17.03 22.25
N ILE A 31 49.26 16.07 22.41
CA ILE A 31 48.06 16.25 23.26
C ILE A 31 48.42 15.71 24.65
N THR A 32 48.46 16.61 25.63
CA THR A 32 48.56 16.28 27.05
C THR A 32 47.18 16.36 27.70
N GLU A 33 46.76 15.29 28.36
CA GLU A 33 45.69 15.28 29.36
C GLU A 33 46.10 16.12 30.59
N ARG A 34 45.23 17.05 31.02
CA ARG A 34 44.86 17.28 32.42
C ARG A 34 43.83 18.41 32.57
N ASP A 35 42.81 18.11 33.36
CA ASP A 35 42.07 18.94 34.31
C ASP A 35 41.68 20.38 33.94
N ALA A 36 40.38 20.58 33.70
CA ALA A 36 39.70 21.81 34.09
C ALA A 36 38.19 21.57 34.29
N HIS A 37 37.80 21.35 35.55
CA HIS A 37 36.51 21.79 36.06
C HIS A 37 36.42 23.31 35.87
N THR A 38 35.42 23.82 35.16
CA THR A 38 34.78 25.11 35.46
C THR A 38 33.49 25.29 34.65
N SER A 39 32.49 25.79 35.35
CA SER A 39 31.11 26.05 34.96
C SER A 39 30.96 26.92 33.72
N TRP A 40 30.19 26.46 32.73
CA TRP A 40 29.54 27.34 31.75
C TRP A 40 28.04 27.03 31.71
N CYS A 41 27.27 27.80 32.49
CA CYS A 41 25.86 28.04 32.21
C CYS A 41 25.78 28.69 30.82
N SER A 42 25.21 27.99 29.84
CA SER A 42 24.84 28.57 28.56
C SER A 42 23.34 28.47 28.39
N CYS A 43 22.68 29.62 28.44
CA CYS A 43 21.31 29.82 28.03
C CYS A 43 21.19 29.54 26.53
N PHE A 44 20.95 28.30 26.14
CA PHE A 44 20.42 27.98 24.82
C PHE A 44 18.91 28.22 24.85
N SER A 45 18.50 29.44 24.47
CA SER A 45 17.13 29.67 24.01
C SER A 45 16.98 28.86 22.73
N ALA A 46 16.20 27.78 22.78
CA ALA A 46 15.87 26.99 21.61
C ALA A 46 15.19 27.89 20.58
N LYS A 47 15.92 28.26 19.52
CA LYS A 47 15.35 28.88 18.33
C LYS A 47 14.28 27.91 17.79
N LYS A 48 13.03 28.37 17.83
CA LYS A 48 11.87 27.71 17.23
C LYS A 48 12.18 27.38 15.76
N PRO A 49 11.78 26.23 15.22
CA PRO A 49 11.95 25.95 13.80
C PRO A 49 11.32 27.08 12.99
N GLU A 50 12.14 27.75 12.19
CA GLU A 50 11.74 28.81 11.28
C GLU A 50 10.76 28.19 10.28
N THR A 51 9.45 28.34 10.52
CA THR A 51 8.46 28.25 9.45
C THR A 51 8.89 29.28 8.41
N GLU A 52 9.08 28.84 7.17
CA GLU A 52 9.69 29.64 6.12
C GLU A 52 8.98 31.00 5.97
N THR A 53 9.62 32.05 6.49
CA THR A 53 9.35 33.42 6.05
C THR A 53 9.94 33.52 4.66
N GLY A 54 9.13 33.90 3.69
CA GLY A 54 9.55 33.89 2.31
C GLY A 54 8.59 34.67 1.43
N ILE A 55 9.17 35.39 0.48
CA ILE A 55 8.45 35.99 -0.63
C ILE A 55 8.32 34.91 -1.69
N PHE A 56 7.10 34.44 -1.94
CA PHE A 56 6.85 33.44 -2.98
C PHE A 56 5.56 33.73 -3.74
N ARG A 57 5.50 33.23 -4.97
CA ARG A 57 4.26 33.08 -5.71
C ARG A 57 3.65 31.75 -5.28
N GLU A 58 2.37 31.73 -4.96
CA GLU A 58 1.72 30.55 -4.35
C GLU A 58 1.01 29.66 -5.36
N LEU A 59 0.51 30.25 -6.44
CA LEU A 59 -0.30 29.58 -7.46
C LEU A 59 0.26 29.82 -8.85
N ASP A 60 0.27 28.73 -9.61
CA ASP A 60 0.28 28.76 -11.06
C ASP A 60 -1.14 28.49 -11.56
N TYR A 61 -1.63 29.37 -12.41
CA TYR A 61 -2.94 29.23 -13.04
C TYR A 61 -2.70 28.66 -14.44
N ASP A 62 -2.65 27.33 -14.52
CA ASP A 62 -2.29 26.59 -15.72
C ASP A 62 -3.51 26.27 -16.60
N LEU A 63 -4.72 26.19 -16.02
CA LEU A 63 -5.94 25.87 -16.75
C LEU A 63 -6.42 27.04 -17.61
N GLU A 64 -6.93 26.72 -18.79
CA GLU A 64 -7.69 27.66 -19.62
C GLU A 64 -9.14 27.77 -19.09
N ASP A 65 -9.82 28.85 -19.48
CA ASP A 65 -11.22 29.10 -19.09
C ASP A 65 -12.13 27.90 -19.41
N GLY A 66 -12.81 27.39 -18.39
CA GLY A 66 -13.74 26.26 -18.51
C GLY A 66 -13.08 24.88 -18.44
N GLN A 67 -11.76 24.79 -18.28
CA GLN A 67 -11.07 23.53 -17.99
C GLN A 67 -11.07 23.24 -16.48
N PHE A 68 -10.90 21.97 -16.15
CA PHE A 68 -10.79 21.49 -14.77
C PHE A 68 -9.79 20.36 -14.71
N HIS A 69 -9.07 20.27 -13.60
CA HIS A 69 -8.38 19.07 -13.21
C HIS A 69 -9.39 17.99 -12.84
N TYR A 70 -9.01 16.73 -12.97
CA TYR A 70 -9.85 15.60 -12.62
C TYR A 70 -9.08 14.60 -11.78
N LYS A 71 -9.69 14.15 -10.69
CA LYS A 71 -9.13 13.12 -9.81
C LYS A 71 -10.18 12.12 -9.39
N ARG A 72 -9.93 10.84 -9.69
CA ARG A 72 -10.73 9.72 -9.16
C ARG A 72 -10.28 9.43 -7.73
N ILE A 73 -11.24 9.21 -6.86
CA ILE A 73 -11.03 9.00 -5.42
C ILE A 73 -11.43 7.57 -5.05
N SER A 74 -12.59 7.13 -5.52
CA SER A 74 -13.14 5.82 -5.18
C SER A 74 -13.95 5.20 -6.31
N ALA A 75 -14.41 3.96 -6.10
CA ALA A 75 -15.29 3.25 -7.01
C ALA A 75 -16.67 3.90 -7.14
N ASN A 76 -17.05 4.76 -6.19
CA ASN A 76 -18.34 5.45 -6.15
C ASN A 76 -18.55 6.31 -7.42
N ASP A 77 -19.81 6.54 -7.78
CA ASP A 77 -20.18 7.26 -8.99
C ASP A 77 -20.46 8.75 -8.77
N SER A 78 -20.42 9.21 -7.52
CA SER A 78 -20.55 10.63 -7.20
C SER A 78 -19.38 11.44 -7.74
N ILE A 79 -19.68 12.50 -8.50
CA ILE A 79 -18.71 13.46 -9.02
C ILE A 79 -19.06 14.84 -8.45
N LEU A 80 -18.08 15.48 -7.82
CA LEU A 80 -18.21 16.85 -7.33
C LEU A 80 -17.31 17.78 -8.16
N ILE A 81 -17.80 18.97 -8.48
CA ILE A 81 -16.99 20.08 -8.96
C ILE A 81 -16.70 20.98 -7.75
N VAL A 82 -15.44 21.31 -7.52
CA VAL A 82 -14.99 22.09 -6.37
C VAL A 82 -14.20 23.30 -6.83
N GLY A 83 -14.54 24.44 -6.23
CA GLY A 83 -13.91 25.73 -6.47
C GLY A 83 -14.63 26.56 -7.53
N GLU A 84 -14.08 27.72 -7.84
CA GLU A 84 -14.62 28.64 -8.84
C GLU A 84 -13.47 29.31 -9.63
N PRO A 85 -13.65 29.56 -10.93
CA PRO A 85 -12.66 30.29 -11.69
C PRO A 85 -12.61 31.75 -11.20
N PRO A 86 -11.43 32.37 -11.17
CA PRO A 86 -11.31 33.79 -10.84
C PRO A 86 -12.04 34.65 -11.89
N LYS A 87 -12.67 35.74 -11.47
CA LYS A 87 -13.44 36.62 -12.38
C LYS A 87 -12.60 37.72 -13.01
N ASP A 88 -11.56 38.15 -12.33
CA ASP A 88 -10.63 39.20 -12.75
C ASP A 88 -9.20 38.80 -12.37
N ALA A 89 -8.19 39.42 -12.97
CA ALA A 89 -6.77 39.21 -12.64
C ALA A 89 -6.08 40.51 -12.17
N PHE A 90 -5.13 40.40 -11.24
CA PHE A 90 -4.31 41.52 -10.77
C PHE A 90 -2.96 41.04 -10.17
N GLY A 91 -2.03 41.97 -9.95
CA GLY A 91 -0.87 41.74 -9.06
C GLY A 91 0.48 41.42 -9.71
N GLU A 92 0.65 41.52 -11.03
CA GLU A 92 1.85 41.06 -11.77
C GLU A 92 3.22 41.57 -11.25
N ASP A 93 3.29 42.71 -10.55
CA ASP A 93 4.58 43.38 -10.22
C ASP A 93 4.86 43.63 -8.73
N TYR A 94 3.96 43.24 -7.81
CA TYR A 94 4.08 43.62 -6.41
C TYR A 94 4.22 42.42 -5.47
N ILE A 95 4.97 42.63 -4.40
CA ILE A 95 4.99 41.76 -3.23
C ILE A 95 4.00 42.36 -2.24
N TYR A 96 2.95 41.63 -1.90
CA TYR A 96 1.98 42.05 -0.90
C TYR A 96 2.33 41.46 0.46
N GLU A 97 2.31 42.28 1.49
CA GLU A 97 2.45 41.85 2.88
C GLU A 97 1.08 41.38 3.37
N CYS A 98 0.99 40.11 3.77
CA CYS A 98 -0.24 39.52 4.27
C CYS A 98 -0.11 39.28 5.79
N GLU A 99 -1.15 39.68 6.52
CA GLU A 99 -1.29 39.48 7.97
C GLU A 99 -2.53 38.62 8.24
N GLU A 100 -2.41 37.61 9.12
CA GLU A 100 -3.53 36.74 9.47
C GLU A 100 -4.56 37.51 10.30
N LEU A 101 -5.82 37.47 9.88
CA LEU A 101 -6.94 38.06 10.62
C LEU A 101 -7.34 37.14 11.78
N ALA A 102 -6.66 37.29 12.92
CA ALA A 102 -7.00 36.62 14.16
C ALA A 102 -8.29 37.22 14.78
N GLY A 103 -9.47 36.73 14.37
CA GLY A 103 -10.76 37.22 14.88
C GLY A 103 -11.92 36.23 14.74
N GLU A 104 -13.04 36.50 15.43
CA GLU A 104 -14.26 35.69 15.32
C GLU A 104 -14.79 35.74 13.86
N LEU A 105 -14.54 34.67 13.10
CA LEU A 105 -14.95 34.49 11.71
C LEU A 105 -16.46 34.46 11.46
N LYS A 106 -17.29 34.77 12.46
CA LYS A 106 -18.75 34.53 12.46
C LYS A 106 -19.47 35.12 11.26
N ASP A 107 -19.02 36.27 10.74
CA ASP A 107 -19.65 36.93 9.58
C ASP A 107 -19.00 36.60 8.22
N TRP A 108 -17.80 36.03 8.22
CA TRP A 108 -17.04 35.77 6.99
C TRP A 108 -17.49 34.49 6.27
N HIS A 109 -17.95 33.48 7.03
CA HIS A 109 -18.32 32.17 6.47
C HIS A 109 -19.42 32.21 5.41
N ILE A 110 -20.36 33.16 5.51
CA ILE A 110 -21.45 33.29 4.54
C ILE A 110 -20.95 33.85 3.20
N LYS A 111 -19.90 34.68 3.24
CA LYS A 111 -19.38 35.39 2.06
C LYS A 111 -18.27 34.64 1.33
N ILE A 112 -17.61 33.69 2.01
CA ILE A 112 -16.48 32.91 1.49
C ILE A 112 -16.88 31.43 1.31
N ALA A 113 -18.17 31.16 1.11
CA ALA A 113 -18.66 29.79 0.94
C ALA A 113 -17.95 29.11 -0.23
N HIS A 114 -17.60 27.84 -0.06
CA HIS A 114 -17.10 27.02 -1.15
C HIS A 114 -18.21 26.76 -2.16
N THR A 115 -17.88 26.88 -3.44
CA THR A 115 -18.75 26.46 -4.53
C THR A 115 -18.53 24.97 -4.74
N ILE A 116 -19.49 24.16 -4.32
CA ILE A 116 -19.49 22.71 -4.53
C ILE A 116 -20.75 22.34 -5.32
N VAL A 117 -20.54 21.72 -6.46
CA VAL A 117 -21.63 21.32 -7.36
C VAL A 117 -21.55 19.82 -7.58
N LYS A 118 -22.67 19.11 -7.41
CA LYS A 118 -22.76 17.68 -7.69
C LYS A 118 -23.28 17.46 -9.10
N ILE A 119 -22.57 16.65 -9.87
CA ILE A 119 -23.01 16.25 -11.21
C ILE A 119 -23.81 14.95 -11.11
N GLN A 120 -25.05 14.97 -11.57
CA GLN A 120 -25.84 13.75 -11.74
C GLN A 120 -25.56 13.12 -13.11
N ARG A 121 -24.89 11.95 -13.15
CA ARG A 121 -24.53 11.27 -14.42
C ARG A 121 -25.70 11.06 -15.39
N LYS A 122 -26.91 10.81 -14.89
CA LYS A 122 -28.07 10.51 -15.74
C LYS A 122 -28.49 11.68 -16.63
N ASN A 123 -28.33 12.92 -16.14
CA ASN A 123 -28.86 14.12 -16.80
C ASN A 123 -27.80 15.20 -17.04
N LEU A 124 -26.55 15.00 -16.59
CA LEU A 124 -25.49 16.02 -16.57
C LEU A 124 -25.90 17.33 -15.86
N GLN A 125 -26.95 17.30 -15.05
CA GLN A 125 -27.40 18.45 -14.27
C GLN A 125 -26.47 18.64 -13.08
N ALA A 126 -26.07 19.89 -12.88
CA ALA A 126 -25.17 20.32 -11.84
C ALA A 126 -26.01 20.98 -10.73
N ASP A 127 -26.14 20.31 -9.59
CA ASP A 127 -26.91 20.82 -8.45
C ASP A 127 -25.95 21.42 -7.42
N ALA A 128 -26.23 22.65 -6.98
CA ALA A 128 -25.50 23.25 -5.88
C ALA A 128 -25.72 22.41 -4.61
N VAL A 129 -24.64 22.12 -3.90
CA VAL A 129 -24.65 21.27 -2.70
C VAL A 129 -24.23 22.09 -1.49
N ASP A 130 -24.96 21.93 -0.39
CA ASP A 130 -24.52 22.43 0.90
C ASP A 130 -23.23 21.68 1.32
N VAL A 131 -22.13 22.43 1.41
CA VAL A 131 -20.79 21.94 1.78
C VAL A 131 -20.85 21.03 3.00
N SER A 132 -21.67 21.37 4.00
CA SER A 132 -21.78 20.63 5.26
C SER A 132 -22.50 19.27 5.13
N GLU A 133 -23.08 18.95 3.97
CA GLU A 133 -23.58 17.60 3.67
C GLU A 133 -22.48 16.62 3.22
N TYR A 134 -21.35 17.13 2.75
CA TYR A 134 -20.27 16.32 2.18
C TYR A 134 -18.93 16.54 2.87
N PHE A 135 -18.73 17.67 3.55
CA PHE A 135 -17.45 18.05 4.13
C PHE A 135 -17.58 18.65 5.52
N VAL A 136 -16.50 18.55 6.29
CA VAL A 136 -16.26 19.32 7.50
C VAL A 136 -14.96 20.11 7.31
N TYR A 137 -14.94 21.34 7.82
CA TYR A 137 -13.73 22.15 7.79
C TYR A 137 -12.69 21.62 8.78
N SER A 138 -11.53 21.25 8.24
CA SER A 138 -10.33 21.00 9.02
C SER A 138 -9.69 22.33 9.44
N SER A 139 -9.46 23.26 8.52
CA SER A 139 -8.93 24.58 8.88
C SER A 139 -9.46 25.68 7.96
N MET A 140 -9.45 26.91 8.44
CA MET A 140 -9.70 28.10 7.63
C MET A 140 -8.79 29.23 8.12
N GLU A 141 -7.97 29.74 7.21
CA GLU A 141 -7.07 30.85 7.43
C GLU A 141 -7.52 32.01 6.54
N ILE A 142 -7.64 33.20 7.12
CA ILE A 142 -7.94 34.43 6.38
C ILE A 142 -6.82 35.41 6.64
N TRP A 143 -6.23 35.89 5.56
CA TRP A 143 -5.12 36.83 5.58
C TRP A 143 -5.55 38.09 4.87
N GLU A 144 -5.31 39.25 5.46
CA GLU A 144 -5.48 40.54 4.81
C GLU A 144 -4.15 40.93 4.16
N CYS A 145 -4.15 41.07 2.84
CA CYS A 145 -2.98 41.41 2.06
C CYS A 145 -3.02 42.88 1.65
N LYS A 146 -1.98 43.61 2.02
CA LYS A 146 -1.80 45.04 1.75
C LYS A 146 -0.50 45.27 1.02
N LYS A 147 -0.51 46.28 0.16
CA LYS A 147 0.72 46.75 -0.47
C LYS A 147 1.64 47.33 0.61
N PRO A 148 2.95 47.03 0.62
CA PRO A 148 3.87 47.58 1.59
C PRO A 148 3.79 49.10 1.60
N SER A 149 3.75 49.71 2.79
CA SER A 149 3.58 51.17 2.97
C SER A 149 4.64 52.01 2.25
N ASN A 150 5.81 51.43 1.98
CA ASN A 150 6.93 52.07 1.28
C ASN A 150 6.92 51.87 -0.25
N SER A 151 5.93 51.17 -0.80
CA SER A 151 5.84 50.92 -2.23
C SER A 151 5.43 52.20 -2.98
N PRO A 152 6.07 52.55 -4.11
CA PRO A 152 5.68 53.72 -4.88
C PRO A 152 4.20 53.64 -5.30
N PRO A 153 3.47 54.78 -5.28
CA PRO A 153 2.09 54.83 -5.74
C PRO A 153 2.01 54.28 -7.17
N SER A 154 1.04 53.41 -7.44
CA SER A 154 0.89 52.85 -8.78
C SER A 154 0.49 53.98 -9.75
N LYS A 155 0.96 53.92 -10.99
CA LYS A 155 0.59 54.91 -12.02
C LYS A 155 -0.91 54.85 -12.39
N ASP A 156 -1.61 53.78 -11.99
CA ASP A 156 -3.04 53.57 -12.21
C ASP A 156 -3.83 53.83 -10.90
N SER A 157 -4.18 55.10 -10.66
CA SER A 157 -4.72 55.60 -9.39
C SER A 157 -6.08 55.02 -8.94
N ASN A 158 -6.76 54.22 -9.75
CA ASN A 158 -8.20 53.96 -9.56
C ASN A 158 -8.60 52.53 -9.17
N ALA A 159 -7.69 51.54 -9.16
CA ALA A 159 -8.08 50.16 -8.84
C ALA A 159 -7.01 49.24 -8.22
N LYS A 160 -5.71 49.60 -8.28
CA LYS A 160 -4.62 48.65 -7.98
C LYS A 160 -4.11 48.64 -6.54
N ASP A 161 -4.61 49.52 -5.67
CA ASP A 161 -4.09 49.66 -4.29
C ASP A 161 -5.11 49.23 -3.19
N SER A 162 -6.24 48.62 -3.55
CA SER A 162 -7.20 48.13 -2.55
C SER A 162 -6.68 46.86 -1.85
N PRO A 163 -6.85 46.74 -0.52
CA PRO A 163 -6.53 45.50 0.19
C PRO A 163 -7.39 44.36 -0.34
N PHE A 164 -6.85 43.16 -0.33
CA PHE A 164 -7.57 41.94 -0.68
C PHE A 164 -7.36 40.88 0.39
N LEU A 165 -8.19 39.84 0.36
CA LEU A 165 -8.10 38.72 1.29
C LEU A 165 -7.48 37.53 0.59
N ARG A 166 -6.53 36.87 1.24
CA ARG A 166 -6.07 35.52 0.90
C ARG A 166 -6.76 34.56 1.87
N VAL A 167 -7.48 33.59 1.34
CA VAL A 167 -8.26 32.62 2.12
C VAL A 167 -7.75 31.23 1.79
N VAL A 168 -7.24 30.52 2.81
CA VAL A 168 -6.86 29.10 2.70
C VAL A 168 -7.82 28.29 3.52
N SER A 169 -8.43 27.29 2.90
CA SER A 169 -9.48 26.49 3.53
C SER A 169 -9.22 25.03 3.27
N THR A 170 -9.25 24.23 4.33
CA THR A 170 -9.05 22.78 4.26
C THR A 170 -10.34 22.09 4.68
N LEU A 171 -10.88 21.26 3.80
CA LEU A 171 -12.09 20.47 3.99
C LEU A 171 -11.73 18.98 3.98
N VAL A 172 -12.43 18.18 4.79
CA VAL A 172 -12.33 16.71 4.76
C VAL A 172 -13.72 16.14 4.56
N SER A 173 -13.86 15.19 3.64
CA SER A 173 -15.15 14.63 3.28
C SER A 173 -15.70 13.75 4.40
N ILE A 174 -17.00 13.90 4.65
CA ILE A 174 -17.75 13.04 5.55
C ILE A 174 -18.41 11.87 4.83
N LYS A 175 -18.43 11.90 3.50
CA LYS A 175 -18.94 10.82 2.66
C LYS A 175 -17.84 10.37 1.72
N GLU A 176 -17.95 9.12 1.30
CA GLU A 176 -17.18 8.61 0.19
C GLU A 176 -17.57 9.38 -1.08
N ILE A 177 -16.57 9.84 -1.82
CA ILE A 177 -16.73 10.60 -3.07
C ILE A 177 -16.08 9.79 -4.18
N GLY A 178 -16.75 9.66 -5.32
CA GLY A 178 -16.23 8.91 -6.47
C GLY A 178 -15.11 9.63 -7.21
N ALA A 179 -15.33 10.89 -7.57
CA ALA A 179 -14.36 11.74 -8.23
C ALA A 179 -14.57 13.22 -7.90
N VAL A 180 -13.51 14.00 -8.08
CA VAL A 180 -13.52 15.46 -7.93
C VAL A 180 -12.98 16.10 -9.21
N GLN A 181 -13.74 17.06 -9.75
CA GLN A 181 -13.29 18.03 -10.75
C GLN A 181 -12.97 19.33 -10.02
N TYR A 182 -11.86 19.98 -10.35
CA TYR A 182 -11.40 21.13 -9.57
C TYR A 182 -10.57 22.12 -10.39
N TYR A 183 -10.54 23.39 -9.95
CA TYR A 183 -9.77 24.47 -10.57
C TYR A 183 -8.35 24.57 -9.98
N ASP A 184 -7.48 25.37 -10.59
CA ASP A 184 -6.06 25.53 -10.17
C ASP A 184 -5.88 25.96 -8.71
N THR A 185 -6.85 26.68 -8.17
CA THR A 185 -6.85 27.16 -6.78
C THR A 185 -7.11 26.06 -5.75
N VAL A 186 -7.37 24.83 -6.20
CA VAL A 186 -7.82 23.72 -5.37
C VAL A 186 -6.81 22.58 -5.46
N GLU A 187 -6.33 22.13 -4.32
CA GLU A 187 -5.56 20.90 -4.17
C GLU A 187 -6.47 19.80 -3.64
N VAL A 188 -6.49 18.64 -4.31
CA VAL A 188 -7.31 17.48 -3.93
C VAL A 188 -6.42 16.30 -3.58
N SER A 189 -6.60 15.77 -2.38
CA SER A 189 -5.92 14.56 -1.88
C SER A 189 -6.94 13.46 -1.59
N SER A 190 -6.63 12.23 -2.01
CA SER A 190 -7.30 11.06 -1.45
C SER A 190 -6.68 10.74 -0.09
N VAL A 191 -7.51 10.63 0.96
CA VAL A 191 -7.06 10.23 2.30
C VAL A 191 -7.88 9.03 2.77
N ASN A 192 -7.22 8.00 3.29
CA ASN A 192 -7.85 6.75 3.69
C ASN A 192 -7.69 6.53 5.19
N TYR A 193 -8.29 7.43 6.00
CA TYR A 193 -8.15 7.37 7.44
C TYR A 193 -8.90 6.22 8.13
N LEU A 194 -9.78 5.49 7.41
CA LEU A 194 -10.51 4.30 7.89
C LEU A 194 -10.49 3.21 6.81
N GLU A 195 -10.26 1.94 7.16
CA GLU A 195 -10.16 0.88 6.15
C GLU A 195 -11.39 0.83 5.23
N ASN A 196 -11.14 0.83 3.92
CA ASN A 196 -12.12 0.73 2.84
C ASN A 196 -12.96 1.98 2.56
N GLU A 197 -12.71 3.10 3.25
CA GLU A 197 -13.38 4.38 2.95
C GLU A 197 -12.40 5.39 2.37
N ALA A 198 -12.45 5.57 1.06
CA ALA A 198 -11.72 6.66 0.41
C ALA A 198 -12.44 7.99 0.68
N THR A 199 -11.83 8.79 1.54
CA THR A 199 -12.26 10.16 1.83
C THR A 199 -11.42 11.16 1.02
N VAL A 200 -11.93 12.37 0.86
CA VAL A 200 -11.27 13.46 0.14
C VAL A 200 -10.85 14.52 1.14
N LYS A 201 -9.61 14.98 1.03
CA LYS A 201 -9.16 16.24 1.61
C LYS A 201 -9.01 17.26 0.49
N ILE A 202 -9.69 18.39 0.62
CA ILE A 202 -9.58 19.53 -0.30
C ILE A 202 -8.87 20.65 0.44
N LYS A 203 -7.87 21.24 -0.19
CA LYS A 203 -7.27 22.50 0.25
C LYS A 203 -7.47 23.53 -0.84
N GLU A 204 -8.27 24.55 -0.58
CA GLU A 204 -8.56 25.62 -1.53
C GLU A 204 -7.92 26.94 -1.07
N LEU A 205 -7.21 27.59 -1.99
CA LEU A 205 -6.59 28.91 -1.83
C LEU A 205 -7.29 29.91 -2.76
N LYS A 206 -8.02 30.86 -2.19
CA LYS A 206 -8.67 31.95 -2.94
C LYS A 206 -8.06 33.30 -2.61
N TYR A 207 -8.01 34.17 -3.60
CA TYR A 207 -7.87 35.60 -3.39
C TYR A 207 -9.21 36.29 -3.63
N ILE A 208 -9.60 37.17 -2.73
CA ILE A 208 -10.91 37.82 -2.71
C ILE A 208 -10.71 39.33 -2.63
N ALA A 209 -11.16 40.04 -3.66
CA ALA A 209 -11.17 41.50 -3.66
C ALA A 209 -12.55 42.02 -3.26
N TYR A 210 -12.57 43.24 -2.70
CA TYR A 210 -13.80 43.95 -2.36
C TYR A 210 -13.98 45.17 -3.27
N LYS A 211 -15.04 45.16 -4.08
CA LYS A 211 -15.36 46.25 -5.02
C LYS A 211 -16.86 46.46 -5.07
N ASP A 212 -17.29 47.72 -5.10
CA ASP A 212 -18.70 48.11 -5.23
C ASP A 212 -19.65 47.43 -4.20
N GLY A 213 -19.17 47.25 -2.97
CA GLY A 213 -19.95 46.63 -1.91
C GLY A 213 -20.01 45.09 -1.94
N ARG A 214 -19.26 44.44 -2.84
CA ARG A 214 -19.30 42.99 -3.06
C ARG A 214 -17.91 42.36 -3.05
N TYR A 215 -17.86 41.11 -2.59
CA TYR A 215 -16.67 40.26 -2.65
C TYR A 215 -16.71 39.40 -3.90
N PHE A 216 -15.57 39.24 -4.56
CA PHE A 216 -15.42 38.38 -5.74
C PHE A 216 -14.02 37.76 -5.77
N THR A 217 -13.94 36.56 -6.33
CA THR A 217 -12.67 35.85 -6.52
C THR A 217 -11.86 36.47 -7.64
N VAL A 218 -10.56 36.60 -7.39
CA VAL A 218 -9.59 37.22 -8.28
C VAL A 218 -8.37 36.32 -8.45
N LYS A 219 -7.78 36.36 -9.65
CA LYS A 219 -6.52 35.72 -10.00
C LYS A 219 -5.40 36.64 -9.55
N TYR A 220 -4.52 36.15 -8.68
CA TYR A 220 -3.37 36.92 -8.21
C TYR A 220 -2.09 36.36 -8.78
N GLU A 221 -1.41 37.13 -9.63
CA GLU A 221 -0.20 36.66 -10.33
C GLU A 221 1.11 37.09 -9.64
N GLY A 222 1.02 37.90 -8.58
CA GLY A 222 2.15 38.43 -7.84
C GLY A 222 2.75 37.48 -6.80
N LYS A 223 3.63 38.02 -5.95
CA LYS A 223 4.22 37.30 -4.81
C LYS A 223 3.58 37.79 -3.51
N VAL A 224 3.43 36.93 -2.52
CA VAL A 224 3.01 37.33 -1.17
C VAL A 224 4.15 37.12 -0.20
N ASP A 225 4.22 38.00 0.79
CA ASP A 225 5.04 37.85 1.99
C ASP A 225 4.09 37.57 3.17
N LEU A 226 4.10 36.33 3.65
CA LEU A 226 3.28 35.92 4.78
C LEU A 226 4.03 36.29 6.06
N SER A 227 3.67 37.42 6.66
CA SER A 227 4.20 37.80 7.95
C SER A 227 3.70 36.81 9.01
N LEU A 228 4.61 35.97 9.52
CA LEU A 228 4.26 35.01 10.57
C LEU A 228 3.95 35.77 11.86
N GLY A 229 2.67 35.99 12.11
CA GLY A 229 2.18 36.33 13.44
C GLY A 229 2.70 35.28 14.45
N ASN A 230 2.99 35.72 15.68
CA ASN A 230 3.44 34.84 16.75
C ASN A 230 2.35 33.79 17.06
N ASN A 231 2.43 32.62 16.43
CA ASN A 231 1.48 31.49 16.46
C ASN A 231 0.16 31.72 15.71
N PRO A 232 0.07 31.33 14.42
CA PRO A 232 -1.22 31.20 13.76
C PRO A 232 -2.07 30.18 14.52
N SER A 233 -3.13 30.66 15.17
CA SER A 233 -4.12 29.79 15.79
C SER A 233 -5.12 29.43 14.70
N ALA A 234 -4.86 28.33 13.99
CA ALA A 234 -5.74 27.83 12.94
C ALA A 234 -7.21 27.88 13.44
N SER A 235 -7.97 28.80 12.85
CA SER A 235 -9.39 28.94 13.14
C SER A 235 -10.15 27.93 12.28
N TYR A 236 -11.35 27.59 12.72
CA TYR A 236 -12.24 26.77 11.91
C TYR A 236 -13.69 27.21 12.14
N PRO A 237 -14.54 27.13 11.12
CA PRO A 237 -15.94 27.52 11.22
C PRO A 237 -16.68 26.75 12.31
N GLY A 238 -17.51 27.46 13.07
CA GLY A 238 -18.39 26.86 14.07
C GLY A 238 -17.74 26.52 15.41
N LYS A 239 -16.48 26.93 15.65
CA LYS A 239 -15.88 26.89 16.98
C LYS A 239 -16.70 27.76 17.94
N LYS A 240 -17.28 27.14 18.98
CA LYS A 240 -18.09 27.87 19.99
C LYS A 240 -17.24 28.27 21.18
N GLU A 241 -16.56 27.30 21.78
CA GLU A 241 -15.83 27.46 23.03
C GLU A 241 -14.70 26.46 23.09
N LYS A 242 -13.54 26.91 23.59
CA LYS A 242 -12.43 26.04 23.92
C LYS A 242 -12.69 25.43 25.30
N LEU A 243 -13.16 24.19 25.33
CA LEU A 243 -13.56 23.53 26.56
C LEU A 243 -12.35 23.06 27.38
N HIS A 244 -11.24 22.72 26.71
CA HIS A 244 -10.01 22.31 27.37
C HIS A 244 -8.76 22.90 26.70
N PRO A 245 -8.09 23.89 27.31
CA PRO A 245 -6.74 24.28 26.94
C PRO A 245 -5.72 23.31 27.53
N ARG A 246 -4.80 22.83 26.68
CA ARG A 246 -3.59 22.10 27.07
C ARG A 246 -2.90 22.79 28.27
N GLN A 247 -3.11 22.26 29.48
CA GLN A 247 -2.20 22.47 30.59
C GLN A 247 -1.52 21.11 30.83
N ARG A 248 -0.42 20.86 30.11
CA ARG A 248 0.50 19.79 30.52
C ARG A 248 1.03 20.19 31.91
N GLY A 249 0.99 19.25 32.85
CA GLY A 249 1.38 19.53 34.23
C GLY A 249 0.23 19.95 35.13
N LEU A 250 -0.95 19.34 34.98
CA LEU A 250 -1.99 19.36 36.02
C LEU A 250 -1.47 18.67 37.30
N GLY A 251 -0.62 19.39 38.03
CA GLY A 251 -0.61 19.33 39.49
C GLY A 251 -1.97 19.77 40.02
N GLU A 252 -2.13 19.76 41.35
CA GLU A 252 -3.39 19.89 42.09
C GLU A 252 -4.37 21.03 41.65
N GLU A 253 -3.93 22.01 40.85
CA GLU A 253 -4.76 23.10 40.31
C GLU A 253 -5.86 22.67 39.31
N ALA A 254 -5.78 21.49 38.68
CA ALA A 254 -6.82 20.98 37.75
C ALA A 254 -8.21 20.90 38.38
N VAL A 255 -8.24 20.64 39.69
CA VAL A 255 -9.46 20.39 40.46
C VAL A 255 -10.35 21.65 40.52
N ASN A 256 -9.79 22.84 40.31
CA ASN A 256 -10.53 24.10 40.40
C ASN A 256 -11.19 24.56 39.09
N THR A 257 -10.90 23.95 37.93
CA THR A 257 -11.38 24.42 36.60
C THR A 257 -12.67 23.76 36.11
N GLY A 258 -13.40 23.05 36.97
CA GLY A 258 -14.70 22.44 36.63
C GLY A 258 -14.63 20.97 36.20
N PHE A 259 -13.44 20.35 36.22
CA PHE A 259 -13.31 18.91 36.08
C PHE A 259 -13.92 18.20 37.29
N LYS A 260 -15.11 17.63 37.12
CA LYS A 260 -15.65 16.71 38.11
C LYS A 260 -14.92 15.38 37.94
N LYS A 261 -14.04 15.07 38.89
CA LYS A 261 -13.49 13.73 39.08
C LYS A 261 -14.67 12.78 39.29
N LYS A 262 -15.11 12.15 38.22
CA LYS A 262 -16.36 11.40 38.17
C LYS A 262 -16.02 10.01 37.70
N TRP A 263 -16.58 9.07 38.45
CA TRP A 263 -16.60 7.65 38.17
C TRP A 263 -15.34 6.88 38.55
N ASN A 264 -15.60 5.85 39.35
CA ASN A 264 -14.68 4.79 39.69
C ASN A 264 -15.16 3.57 38.90
N LEU A 265 -14.87 3.53 37.59
CA LEU A 265 -15.03 2.33 36.77
C LEU A 265 -13.89 1.39 37.14
N ASN A 266 -13.91 0.93 38.40
CA ASN A 266 -12.97 -0.03 38.98
C ASN A 266 -11.50 0.45 39.12
N GLU A 267 -11.28 1.56 39.83
CA GLU A 267 -10.01 2.10 40.38
C GLU A 267 -9.21 3.14 39.56
N GLU A 268 -9.61 3.49 38.34
CA GLU A 268 -8.96 4.56 37.56
C GLU A 268 -9.76 5.87 37.51
N PHE A 269 -9.02 6.98 37.48
CA PHE A 269 -9.60 8.32 37.37
C PHE A 269 -9.83 8.69 35.91
N SER A 270 -11.06 9.10 35.59
CA SER A 270 -11.38 9.71 34.31
C SER A 270 -11.68 11.20 34.49
N PHE A 271 -11.26 11.99 33.51
CA PHE A 271 -11.63 13.40 33.40
C PHE A 271 -12.87 13.51 32.54
N GLY A 272 -13.92 14.16 33.06
CA GLY A 272 -15.15 14.38 32.32
C GLY A 272 -15.35 15.84 31.95
N LEU A 273 -15.62 16.09 30.67
CA LEU A 273 -15.91 17.40 30.11
C LEU A 273 -17.34 17.43 29.59
N THR A 274 -18.19 18.27 30.18
CA THR A 274 -19.56 18.47 29.68
C THR A 274 -19.52 19.34 28.42
N VAL A 275 -19.98 18.81 27.30
CA VAL A 275 -20.02 19.48 25.99
C VAL A 275 -21.40 20.09 25.73
N SER A 276 -22.47 19.40 26.15
CA SER A 276 -23.84 19.89 26.05
C SER A 276 -24.75 19.21 27.08
N SER A 277 -26.02 19.63 27.15
CA SER A 277 -27.03 19.03 28.03
C SER A 277 -27.62 17.72 27.50
N SER A 278 -27.45 17.41 26.22
CA SER A 278 -28.04 16.27 25.51
C SER A 278 -27.01 15.53 24.65
N GLY A 279 -27.42 14.43 24.01
CA GLY A 279 -26.52 13.64 23.18
C GLY A 279 -25.80 12.52 23.93
N LYS A 280 -24.77 11.95 23.31
CA LYS A 280 -24.10 10.75 23.83
C LYS A 280 -22.95 11.11 24.78
N THR A 281 -22.68 10.26 25.76
CA THR A 281 -21.43 10.33 26.53
C THR A 281 -20.38 9.45 25.87
N LEU A 282 -19.23 10.03 25.56
CA LEU A 282 -18.12 9.35 24.91
C LEU A 282 -16.99 9.11 25.89
N PHE A 283 -16.24 8.04 25.70
CA PHE A 283 -15.00 7.74 26.41
C PHE A 283 -13.91 7.50 25.37
N ILE A 284 -12.84 8.30 25.42
CA ILE A 284 -11.65 8.13 24.59
C ILE A 284 -10.66 7.27 25.39
N ASP A 285 -10.07 6.27 24.73
CA ASP A 285 -9.15 5.22 25.22
C ASP A 285 -9.81 3.86 25.42
N ALA A 286 -9.00 2.79 25.37
CA ALA A 286 -9.43 1.46 25.79
C ALA A 286 -9.61 1.41 27.32
N PRO A 287 -10.78 1.00 27.82
CA PRO A 287 -10.92 0.69 29.23
C PRO A 287 -10.12 -0.58 29.57
N ARG A 288 -8.94 -0.40 30.19
CA ARG A 288 -8.09 -1.39 30.91
C ARG A 288 -7.10 -2.26 30.10
N LYS A 289 -5.96 -2.53 30.76
CA LYS A 289 -4.93 -3.59 30.56
C LYS A 289 -3.77 -3.36 29.57
N THR A 290 -3.62 -2.22 28.92
CA THR A 290 -2.35 -1.97 28.21
C THR A 290 -1.26 -1.69 29.23
N LYS A 291 -0.32 -2.62 29.39
CA LYS A 291 0.93 -2.34 30.09
C LYS A 291 1.60 -1.19 29.35
N HIS A 292 1.78 -0.06 30.04
CA HIS A 292 2.53 1.05 29.49
C HIS A 292 4.02 0.80 29.71
N PHE A 293 4.80 0.92 28.65
CA PHE A 293 6.24 1.06 28.79
C PHE A 293 6.53 2.47 29.30
N VAL A 294 6.95 2.54 30.57
CA VAL A 294 7.26 3.81 31.20
C VAL A 294 8.73 4.16 30.96
N ILE A 295 8.97 5.20 30.17
CA ILE A 295 10.31 5.76 30.02
C ILE A 295 10.53 6.72 31.21
N LYS A 296 11.30 6.27 32.20
CA LYS A 296 11.64 7.02 33.41
C LYS A 296 12.84 7.93 33.16
N GLU A 297 12.80 9.13 33.76
CA GLU A 297 13.95 10.05 33.89
C GLU A 297 14.67 10.37 32.57
N ILE A 298 13.98 11.14 31.74
CA ILE A 298 14.53 11.59 30.47
C ILE A 298 15.32 12.87 30.67
N TYR A 299 16.57 12.85 30.22
CA TYR A 299 17.41 14.03 30.11
C TYR A 299 17.66 14.33 28.63
N GLY A 300 16.77 15.09 28.00
CA GLY A 300 16.96 15.57 26.63
C GLY A 300 15.69 15.82 25.84
N ASP A 301 15.86 16.39 24.66
CA ASP A 301 14.77 16.65 23.71
C ASP A 301 14.43 15.37 22.92
N VAL A 302 13.15 15.04 22.87
CA VAL A 302 12.65 13.95 22.01
C VAL A 302 12.68 14.47 20.57
N LYS A 303 13.51 13.86 19.73
CA LYS A 303 13.55 14.20 18.30
C LYS A 303 12.53 13.35 17.55
N CYS A 304 11.54 14.00 16.97
CA CYS A 304 10.49 13.35 16.20
C CYS A 304 10.62 13.72 14.73
N LEU A 305 10.67 12.72 13.85
CA LEU A 305 10.66 12.88 12.40
C LEU A 305 9.28 12.50 11.87
N HIS A 306 8.60 13.42 11.18
CA HIS A 306 7.32 13.13 10.56
C HIS A 306 7.52 12.11 9.41
N LEU A 307 6.70 11.06 9.40
CA LEU A 307 6.64 10.11 8.30
C LEU A 307 5.66 10.62 7.25
N GLN A 308 6.12 10.74 6.01
CA GLN A 308 5.21 10.90 4.89
C GLN A 308 4.46 9.58 4.70
N GLY A 309 3.17 9.66 4.41
CA GLY A 309 2.43 8.49 3.98
C GLY A 309 2.10 7.49 5.08
N GLY A 310 1.85 8.00 6.28
CA GLY A 310 1.20 7.26 7.36
C GLY A 310 -0.25 6.88 7.08
N ASP A 311 -0.60 6.66 5.81
CA ASP A 311 -1.90 6.17 5.41
C ASP A 311 -2.10 4.73 5.90
N ASN A 312 -3.35 4.40 6.21
CA ASN A 312 -3.74 3.32 7.11
C ASN A 312 -3.23 1.91 6.81
N SER A 313 -2.91 1.59 5.55
CA SER A 313 -2.81 0.19 5.13
C SER A 313 -1.70 -0.60 5.82
N ILE A 314 -0.78 0.08 6.51
CA ILE A 314 0.36 -0.57 7.20
C ILE A 314 0.31 -0.33 8.71
N LEU A 315 -0.54 0.58 9.21
CA LEU A 315 -0.60 0.87 10.65
C LEU A 315 -1.46 -0.20 11.35
N PRO A 316 -0.88 -1.01 12.25
CA PRO A 316 -1.63 -1.92 13.12
C PRO A 316 -2.92 -1.32 13.67
N GLN A 317 -3.95 -2.16 13.83
CA GLN A 317 -5.27 -1.74 14.31
C GLN A 317 -5.23 -0.97 15.65
N HIS A 318 -4.24 -1.21 16.50
CA HIS A 318 -4.06 -0.51 17.78
C HIS A 318 -3.63 0.97 17.63
N TYR A 319 -3.16 1.37 16.46
CA TYR A 319 -2.84 2.76 16.12
C TYR A 319 -4.07 3.59 15.77
N LYS A 320 -5.26 3.00 15.65
CA LYS A 320 -6.49 3.74 15.35
C LYS A 320 -7.05 4.40 16.62
N PRO A 321 -7.84 5.49 16.47
CA PRO A 321 -8.58 6.06 17.59
C PRO A 321 -9.49 5.01 18.23
N GLN A 322 -9.57 5.01 19.55
CA GLN A 322 -10.42 4.09 20.30
C GLN A 322 -11.42 4.92 21.07
N ILE A 323 -12.67 4.92 20.60
CA ILE A 323 -13.75 5.71 21.16
C ILE A 323 -14.90 4.76 21.53
N TYR A 324 -15.43 4.96 22.71
CA TYR A 324 -16.51 4.18 23.29
C TYR A 324 -17.71 5.08 23.60
N GLU A 325 -18.92 4.58 23.42
CA GLU A 325 -20.14 5.20 23.94
C GLU A 325 -20.48 4.59 25.29
N LEU A 326 -20.71 5.44 26.30
CA LEU A 326 -21.12 5.02 27.63
C LEU A 326 -22.64 5.00 27.74
N LEU A 327 -23.19 3.79 27.88
CA LEU A 327 -24.61 3.57 28.12
C LEU A 327 -24.87 3.71 29.63
N ILE A 328 -25.33 4.89 30.05
CA ILE A 328 -25.49 5.26 31.47
C ILE A 328 -26.28 4.21 32.25
N GLU A 329 -27.32 3.64 31.63
CA GLU A 329 -28.28 2.77 32.31
C GLU A 329 -27.65 1.46 32.80
N ASN A 330 -26.63 0.95 32.11
CA ASN A 330 -26.11 -0.40 32.35
C ASN A 330 -24.60 -0.45 32.68
N LYS A 331 -23.91 0.69 32.75
CA LYS A 331 -22.43 0.76 32.84
C LYS A 331 -21.70 0.00 31.72
N ASN A 332 -22.40 -0.35 30.65
CA ASN A 332 -21.82 -0.99 29.48
C ASN A 332 -21.22 0.07 28.57
N HIS A 333 -20.11 -0.27 27.94
CA HIS A 333 -19.48 0.54 26.92
C HIS A 333 -19.66 -0.12 25.54
N LEU A 334 -20.06 0.66 24.55
CA LEU A 334 -20.09 0.24 23.16
C LEU A 334 -18.86 0.79 22.46
N LYS A 335 -17.93 -0.08 22.09
CA LYS A 335 -16.78 0.32 21.25
C LYS A 335 -17.30 0.63 19.85
N TYR A 336 -16.99 1.81 19.32
CA TYR A 336 -17.24 2.07 17.90
C TYR A 336 -16.29 1.22 17.07
N GLY A 337 -16.84 0.21 16.39
CA GLY A 337 -16.11 -0.62 15.44
C GLY A 337 -15.68 0.21 14.24
N GLU A 338 -14.69 -0.29 13.49
CA GLU A 338 -14.13 0.42 12.33
C GLU A 338 -15.16 0.79 11.27
N LYS A 339 -16.04 -0.16 10.94
CA LYS A 339 -17.16 0.04 9.98
C LYS A 339 -18.20 1.07 10.45
N ASP A 340 -18.24 1.34 11.75
CA ASP A 340 -19.17 2.30 12.34
C ASP A 340 -18.50 3.63 12.66
N PHE A 341 -17.18 3.67 12.80
CA PHE A 341 -16.44 4.86 13.20
C PHE A 341 -16.73 6.03 12.27
N SER A 342 -16.72 5.81 10.95
CA SER A 342 -17.04 6.83 9.94
C SER A 342 -18.45 7.40 10.09
N LYS A 343 -19.43 6.62 10.55
CA LYS A 343 -20.80 7.10 10.75
C LYS A 343 -20.87 8.16 11.86
N TYR A 344 -19.98 8.07 12.84
CA TYR A 344 -20.02 8.86 14.06
C TYR A 344 -18.93 9.94 14.11
N PHE A 345 -17.79 9.74 13.45
CA PHE A 345 -16.63 10.60 13.54
C PHE A 345 -15.98 10.84 12.17
N THR A 346 -15.16 11.86 12.09
CA THR A 346 -14.28 12.13 10.95
C THR A 346 -12.91 12.47 11.47
N ILE A 347 -11.90 11.79 10.91
CA ILE A 347 -10.51 12.13 11.17
C ILE A 347 -10.18 13.27 10.22
N LEU A 348 -9.91 14.45 10.77
CA LEU A 348 -9.57 15.66 10.03
C LEU A 348 -8.09 15.69 9.62
N GLU A 349 -7.25 15.10 10.46
CA GLU A 349 -5.82 14.99 10.24
C GLU A 349 -5.26 13.79 11.01
N ARG A 350 -4.34 13.06 10.38
CA ARG A 350 -3.48 12.08 11.05
C ARG A 350 -2.03 12.42 10.73
N ARG A 351 -1.21 12.56 11.76
CA ARG A 351 0.25 12.69 11.62
C ARG A 351 0.94 11.57 12.34
N VAL A 352 1.92 10.95 11.69
CA VAL A 352 2.72 9.88 12.28
C VAL A 352 4.15 10.35 12.33
N TYR A 353 4.77 10.24 13.49
CA TYR A 353 6.17 10.59 13.70
C TYR A 353 6.93 9.36 14.19
N VAL A 354 8.16 9.18 13.72
CA VAL A 354 9.15 8.32 14.36
C VAL A 354 9.94 9.18 15.31
N CYS A 355 9.78 8.92 16.60
CA CYS A 355 10.47 9.63 17.66
C CYS A 355 11.58 8.77 18.22
N LYS A 356 12.72 9.41 18.49
CA LYS A 356 13.88 8.77 19.08
C LYS A 356 14.27 9.49 20.37
N ILE A 357 14.50 8.68 21.40
CA ILE A 357 15.03 9.12 22.67
C ILE A 357 15.97 8.06 23.23
N ASP A 358 17.21 8.44 23.49
CA ASP A 358 18.27 7.51 23.89
C ASP A 358 18.37 6.29 22.96
N GLN A 359 18.08 5.09 23.49
CA GLN A 359 18.06 3.82 22.78
C GLN A 359 16.65 3.37 22.36
N HIS A 360 15.63 4.18 22.66
CA HIS A 360 14.23 3.86 22.38
C HIS A 360 13.75 4.61 21.15
N GLU A 361 13.09 3.87 20.27
CA GLU A 361 12.37 4.40 19.13
C GLU A 361 10.89 4.06 19.29
N PHE A 362 10.04 5.05 19.09
CA PHE A 362 8.60 4.91 19.24
C PHE A 362 7.87 5.72 18.17
N TYR A 363 6.71 5.26 17.75
CA TYR A 363 5.78 6.05 16.96
C TYR A 363 5.05 7.03 17.86
N GLU A 364 4.94 8.30 17.44
CA GLU A 364 3.94 9.23 17.94
C GLU A 364 2.89 9.47 16.87
N ILE A 365 1.65 9.13 17.17
CA ILE A 365 0.51 9.23 16.25
C ILE A 365 -0.43 10.29 16.81
N GLN A 366 -0.65 11.33 16.02
CA GLN A 366 -1.56 12.41 16.35
C GLN A 366 -2.81 12.27 15.49
N HIS A 367 -3.99 12.20 16.11
CA HIS A 367 -5.27 12.28 15.41
C HIS A 367 -5.99 13.54 15.81
N GLU A 368 -6.52 14.23 14.82
CA GLU A 368 -7.52 15.27 15.01
C GLU A 368 -8.87 14.76 14.52
N ILE A 369 -9.86 14.76 15.41
CA ILE A 369 -11.12 14.06 15.22
C ILE A 369 -12.27 15.01 15.51
N VAL A 370 -13.32 14.90 14.71
CA VAL A 370 -14.57 15.64 14.88
C VAL A 370 -15.77 14.69 14.93
N SER A 371 -16.71 14.93 15.85
CA SER A 371 -17.96 14.16 15.94
C SER A 371 -18.99 14.64 14.91
N ARG A 372 -19.79 13.70 14.40
CA ARG A 372 -20.92 13.96 13.48
C ARG A 372 -22.28 14.00 14.18
N PHE A 373 -22.29 13.83 15.49
CA PHE A 373 -23.48 13.78 16.32
C PHE A 373 -23.27 14.59 17.61
N GLU A 374 -24.37 14.87 18.29
CA GLU A 374 -24.37 15.64 19.52
C GLU A 374 -23.69 14.89 20.65
N VAL A 375 -22.72 15.53 21.30
CA VAL A 375 -21.99 14.98 22.42
C VAL A 375 -22.44 15.69 23.69
N ARG A 376 -22.84 14.90 24.68
CA ARG A 376 -23.20 15.41 26.01
C ARG A 376 -21.96 15.62 26.85
N GLU A 377 -21.13 14.60 26.91
CA GLU A 377 -19.99 14.54 27.80
C GLU A 377 -18.87 13.73 27.14
N LEU A 378 -17.64 14.20 27.25
CA LEU A 378 -16.44 13.53 26.79
C LEU A 378 -15.60 13.13 27.99
N LEU A 379 -15.37 11.84 28.15
CA LEU A 379 -14.52 11.25 29.17
C LEU A 379 -13.19 10.81 28.54
N PHE A 380 -12.08 10.97 29.25
CA PHE A 380 -10.78 10.46 28.84
C PHE A 380 -9.92 10.11 30.06
N THR A 381 -8.96 9.21 29.86
CA THR A 381 -8.00 8.75 30.88
C THR A 381 -6.82 9.71 30.99
N GLU A 382 -6.05 9.58 32.07
CA GLU A 382 -4.75 10.27 32.20
C GLU A 382 -3.67 9.72 31.26
N HIS A 383 -3.89 8.57 30.64
CA HIS A 383 -2.91 7.89 29.77
C HIS A 383 -2.94 8.39 28.32
N ILE A 384 -4.02 9.06 27.90
CA ILE A 384 -4.09 9.71 26.59
C ILE A 384 -3.74 11.18 26.70
N ASP A 385 -2.78 11.60 25.88
CA ASP A 385 -2.48 13.01 25.64
C ASP A 385 -3.59 13.62 24.77
N VAL A 386 -4.69 14.06 25.39
CA VAL A 386 -5.68 14.92 24.72
C VAL A 386 -5.15 16.34 24.71
N VAL A 387 -4.74 16.82 23.53
CA VAL A 387 -4.08 18.12 23.35
C VAL A 387 -5.07 19.26 23.55
N PHE A 388 -6.27 19.13 22.98
CA PHE A 388 -7.36 20.08 23.16
C PHE A 388 -8.69 19.39 22.94
N VAL A 389 -9.73 20.01 23.49
CA VAL A 389 -11.12 19.68 23.22
C VAL A 389 -11.87 20.98 23.02
N ASP A 390 -12.52 21.11 21.86
CA ASP A 390 -13.33 22.26 21.49
C ASP A 390 -14.79 21.81 21.24
N SER A 391 -15.74 22.65 21.65
CA SER A 391 -17.15 22.48 21.29
C SER A 391 -17.40 23.05 19.90
N ILE A 392 -18.09 22.29 19.05
CA ILE A 392 -18.37 22.69 17.68
C ILE A 392 -19.88 22.73 17.39
N ALA A 393 -20.30 23.69 16.57
CA ALA A 393 -21.67 23.74 16.07
C ALA A 393 -21.90 22.68 15.00
N LEU A 394 -22.89 21.81 15.20
CA LEU A 394 -23.43 20.92 14.18
C LEU A 394 -24.69 21.54 13.54
N LYS A 395 -25.23 20.88 12.51
CA LYS A 395 -26.55 21.26 11.95
C LYS A 395 -27.61 21.23 13.05
N GLU A 396 -28.64 22.07 12.88
CA GLU A 396 -29.80 22.15 13.78
C GLU A 396 -29.45 22.66 15.19
N LYS A 397 -28.39 23.47 15.32
CA LYS A 397 -27.93 24.06 16.59
C LYS A 397 -27.47 23.02 17.64
N ARG A 398 -27.18 21.78 17.23
CA ARG A 398 -26.58 20.75 18.09
C ARG A 398 -25.10 21.02 18.35
N ASN A 399 -24.56 20.46 19.43
CA ASN A 399 -23.15 20.60 19.79
C ASN A 399 -22.38 19.29 19.62
N GLY A 400 -21.41 19.28 18.72
CA GLY A 400 -20.43 18.21 18.60
C GLY A 400 -19.16 18.51 19.37
N VAL A 401 -18.16 17.67 19.19
CA VAL A 401 -16.83 17.86 19.76
C VAL A 401 -15.76 17.70 18.69
N ARG A 402 -14.74 18.55 18.76
CA ARG A 402 -13.48 18.39 18.01
C ARG A 402 -12.36 18.25 19.02
N PHE A 403 -11.54 17.23 18.88
CA PHE A 403 -10.43 16.98 19.81
C PHE A 403 -9.22 16.46 19.06
N LYS A 404 -8.05 16.65 19.67
CA LYS A 404 -6.79 16.09 19.19
C LYS A 404 -6.21 15.15 20.22
N GLU A 405 -6.03 13.88 19.87
CA GLU A 405 -5.36 12.88 20.69
C GLU A 405 -3.95 12.62 20.17
N ILE A 406 -3.03 12.29 21.09
CA ILE A 406 -1.70 11.80 20.77
C ILE A 406 -1.51 10.43 21.44
N LYS A 407 -1.19 9.42 20.64
CA LYS A 407 -0.83 8.09 21.09
C LYS A 407 0.63 7.80 20.79
N ARG A 408 1.29 7.04 21.66
CA ARG A 408 2.71 6.70 21.50
C ARG A 408 2.94 5.23 21.70
N PHE A 409 3.77 4.62 20.86
CA PHE A 409 3.99 3.18 20.87
C PHE A 409 5.43 2.83 20.55
N LEU A 410 6.06 1.97 21.36
CA LEU A 410 7.38 1.45 21.06
C LEU A 410 7.35 0.74 19.71
N ILE A 411 8.31 1.04 18.84
CA ILE A 411 8.34 0.41 17.50
C ILE A 411 8.66 -1.09 17.62
N SER A 412 9.52 -1.46 18.58
CA SER A 412 9.94 -2.85 18.78
C SER A 412 8.86 -3.77 19.35
N THR A 413 8.00 -3.26 20.24
CA THR A 413 7.02 -4.09 20.96
C THR A 413 5.56 -3.76 20.62
N GLY A 414 5.29 -2.59 20.04
CA GLY A 414 3.93 -2.04 19.88
C GLY A 414 3.28 -1.62 21.20
N GLU A 415 3.98 -1.69 22.34
CA GLU A 415 3.44 -1.30 23.64
C GLU A 415 3.28 0.22 23.73
N ALA A 416 2.22 0.67 24.40
CA ALA A 416 1.96 2.08 24.61
C ALA A 416 3.07 2.70 25.48
N VAL A 417 3.58 3.87 25.08
CA VAL A 417 4.65 4.59 25.78
C VAL A 417 4.04 5.66 26.67
N ALA A 418 4.39 5.62 27.95
CA ALA A 418 4.11 6.68 28.91
C ALA A 418 5.42 7.32 29.38
N PHE A 419 5.37 8.63 29.63
CA PHE A 419 6.51 9.39 30.13
C PHE A 419 6.27 9.77 31.58
N THR A 420 7.24 9.47 32.45
CA THR A 420 7.24 9.94 33.85
C THR A 420 8.45 10.83 34.09
N GLY A 421 8.24 12.11 34.44
CA GLY A 421 9.34 13.05 34.70
C GLY A 421 8.99 14.50 34.35
N LYS A 422 9.98 15.39 34.43
CA LYS A 422 9.88 16.79 33.98
C LYS A 422 9.48 16.85 32.50
N GLU A 423 8.84 17.95 32.09
CA GLU A 423 8.34 18.13 30.72
C GLU A 423 9.45 17.91 29.69
N ASN A 424 9.35 16.81 28.94
CA ASN A 424 10.18 16.60 27.76
C ASN A 424 9.71 17.55 26.67
N THR A 425 10.64 18.30 26.09
CA THR A 425 10.33 19.04 24.87
C THR A 425 10.37 18.05 23.70
N PHE A 426 9.28 18.00 22.95
CA PHE A 426 9.22 17.24 21.71
C PHE A 426 9.61 18.21 20.60
N VAL A 427 10.75 17.92 19.98
CA VAL A 427 11.20 18.62 18.78
C VAL A 427 10.65 17.85 17.60
N HIS A 428 9.42 18.20 17.21
CA HIS A 428 8.84 17.76 15.95
C HIS A 428 9.56 18.48 14.84
N ASN A 429 10.54 17.81 14.24
CA ASN A 429 11.05 18.27 12.97
C ASN A 429 9.90 18.08 11.98
N PRO A 430 9.46 19.15 11.27
CA PRO A 430 8.66 18.91 10.08
C PRO A 430 9.45 17.90 9.24
N VAL A 431 8.76 17.08 8.44
CA VAL A 431 9.50 16.43 7.35
C VAL A 431 10.28 17.58 6.72
N ALA A 432 11.55 17.35 6.37
CA ALA A 432 12.09 18.12 5.26
C ALA A 432 11.30 17.72 4.01
N VAL A 433 9.97 17.98 3.99
CA VAL A 433 9.34 18.62 2.86
C VAL A 433 10.26 19.80 2.69
N MET A 434 11.27 19.63 1.83
CA MET A 434 11.88 20.78 1.21
C MET A 434 10.69 21.47 0.61
N SER A 435 10.19 22.45 1.35
CA SER A 435 9.06 23.24 0.98
C SER A 435 9.36 23.65 -0.45
N SER A 436 8.45 23.34 -1.34
CA SER A 436 8.60 23.69 -2.74
C SER A 436 8.44 25.20 -2.95
N THR A 437 8.69 26.04 -1.93
CA THR A 437 8.84 27.49 -1.99
C THR A 437 10.05 27.94 -2.84
N PHE A 438 10.63 27.04 -3.64
CA PHE A 438 11.44 27.44 -4.77
C PHE A 438 10.58 28.28 -5.71
N SER A 439 10.83 29.59 -5.64
CA SER A 439 10.38 30.63 -6.56
C SER A 439 10.12 30.08 -7.97
N HIS A 440 8.88 30.20 -8.44
CA HIS A 440 8.40 29.82 -9.78
C HIS A 440 9.27 30.35 -10.95
N ASP A 441 10.12 31.36 -10.71
CA ASP A 441 11.10 31.86 -11.69
C ASP A 441 12.21 30.84 -12.04
N ASP A 442 12.40 29.83 -11.19
CA ASP A 442 13.31 28.71 -11.40
C ASP A 442 12.52 27.42 -11.59
N LYS A 443 12.03 27.21 -12.82
CA LYS A 443 11.37 25.96 -13.24
C LYS A 443 12.26 24.74 -12.95
N ILE A 444 12.06 24.14 -11.78
CA ILE A 444 12.63 22.84 -11.42
C ILE A 444 11.90 21.79 -12.25
N ASP A 445 12.65 20.90 -12.87
CA ASP A 445 12.09 19.92 -13.79
C ASP A 445 11.42 18.73 -13.07
N ILE A 446 11.88 18.36 -11.86
CA ILE A 446 11.21 17.39 -10.97
C ILE A 446 11.19 17.95 -9.55
N ALA A 447 10.00 18.12 -8.98
CA ALA A 447 9.83 18.42 -7.56
C ALA A 447 9.93 17.13 -6.74
N PHE A 448 11.14 16.79 -6.27
CA PHE A 448 11.37 15.63 -5.40
C PHE A 448 10.78 15.87 -4.01
N LYS A 449 9.58 15.32 -3.78
CA LYS A 449 8.76 15.52 -2.58
C LYS A 449 8.75 14.29 -1.68
N LEU A 450 8.99 13.08 -2.22
CA LEU A 450 9.04 11.84 -1.45
C LEU A 450 10.33 11.77 -0.61
N SER A 451 10.23 11.17 0.56
CA SER A 451 11.40 10.90 1.38
C SER A 451 12.33 9.89 0.71
N ALA A 452 13.63 10.00 0.99
CA ALA A 452 14.64 9.01 0.55
C ALA A 452 14.45 7.63 1.20
N LEU A 453 13.53 7.51 2.17
CA LEU A 453 13.28 6.28 2.92
C LEU A 453 12.40 5.28 2.15
N GLY A 454 11.98 5.62 0.92
CA GLY A 454 11.21 4.72 0.08
C GLY A 454 9.71 4.89 0.25
N ASP A 455 9.22 6.12 0.21
CA ASP A 455 7.80 6.38 0.05
C ASP A 455 7.41 6.31 -1.43
N VAL A 456 6.14 6.07 -1.72
CA VAL A 456 5.53 6.17 -3.06
C VAL A 456 4.20 6.88 -2.98
N TYR A 457 3.80 7.60 -4.02
CA TYR A 457 2.43 8.09 -4.16
C TYR A 457 1.50 6.95 -4.55
N ARG A 458 0.32 6.83 -3.96
CA ARG A 458 -0.70 5.87 -4.33
C ARG A 458 -1.97 6.57 -4.81
N HIS A 459 -2.40 6.26 -6.03
CA HIS A 459 -3.61 6.83 -6.63
C HIS A 459 -4.60 5.74 -6.99
N PHE A 460 -5.89 5.99 -6.74
CA PHE A 460 -6.98 5.17 -7.23
C PHE A 460 -7.36 5.60 -8.65
N ILE A 461 -7.39 4.67 -9.60
CA ILE A 461 -7.64 4.95 -11.03
C ILE A 461 -9.01 4.41 -11.45
N SER A 462 -9.32 3.15 -11.15
CA SER A 462 -10.64 2.54 -11.36
C SER A 462 -10.96 1.47 -10.33
N SER A 463 -12.23 1.04 -10.27
CA SER A 463 -12.69 -0.03 -9.37
C SER A 463 -12.16 -1.41 -9.74
N GLU A 464 -11.80 -1.59 -11.01
CA GLU A 464 -11.30 -2.84 -11.58
C GLU A 464 -9.91 -2.64 -12.17
N GLY A 465 -9.18 -3.73 -12.39
CA GLY A 465 -7.86 -3.71 -13.02
C GLY A 465 -6.73 -4.11 -12.09
N TYR A 466 -5.51 -3.93 -12.57
CA TYR A 466 -4.29 -4.32 -11.88
C TYR A 466 -3.80 -3.21 -10.94
N ASP A 467 -3.15 -3.61 -9.86
CA ASP A 467 -2.42 -2.67 -9.01
C ASP A 467 -0.96 -2.63 -9.47
N LEU A 468 -0.54 -1.48 -9.97
CA LEU A 468 0.79 -1.32 -10.57
C LEU A 468 1.65 -0.39 -9.73
N ARG A 469 2.96 -0.67 -9.69
CA ARG A 469 3.98 0.24 -9.19
C ARG A 469 4.92 0.61 -10.35
N ILE A 470 5.07 1.90 -10.60
CA ILE A 470 5.81 2.43 -11.75
C ILE A 470 6.89 3.41 -11.30
N GLY A 471 8.05 3.29 -11.92
CA GLY A 471 9.16 4.23 -11.76
C GLY A 471 10.29 3.69 -10.90
N SER A 472 11.26 4.55 -10.62
CA SER A 472 12.44 4.20 -9.84
C SER A 472 12.69 5.20 -8.71
N HIS A 473 13.00 4.68 -7.53
CA HIS A 473 13.49 5.47 -6.40
C HIS A 473 14.89 6.05 -6.71
N TYR A 474 15.15 7.30 -6.32
CA TYR A 474 16.49 7.88 -6.44
C TYR A 474 17.42 7.34 -5.35
N GLU A 475 18.67 7.05 -5.69
CA GLU A 475 19.65 6.45 -4.77
C GLU A 475 20.70 7.45 -4.28
N ALA A 476 20.79 8.61 -4.92
CA ALA A 476 21.70 9.67 -4.51
C ALA A 476 21.20 11.04 -4.97
N SER A 477 21.56 12.09 -4.23
CA SER A 477 21.42 13.46 -4.67
C SER A 477 22.68 13.91 -5.40
N VAL A 478 22.51 14.67 -6.49
CA VAL A 478 23.59 15.48 -7.04
C VAL A 478 23.67 16.74 -6.19
N GLU A 479 24.43 16.66 -5.09
CA GLU A 479 24.60 17.79 -4.19
C GLU A 479 25.26 18.95 -4.92
N THR A 480 24.51 20.02 -5.11
CA THR A 480 25.08 21.33 -5.32
C THR A 480 25.49 21.86 -3.96
N ALA A 481 26.74 22.29 -3.79
CA ALA A 481 27.17 22.99 -2.58
C ALA A 481 26.08 23.99 -2.13
N PRO A 482 25.73 24.03 -0.83
CA PRO A 482 24.60 24.82 -0.35
C PRO A 482 24.74 26.28 -0.80
N GLY A 483 23.73 26.81 -1.49
CA GLY A 483 23.63 28.23 -1.86
C GLY A 483 23.72 28.60 -3.34
N GLU A 484 24.01 27.68 -4.27
CA GLU A 484 23.97 28.01 -5.71
C GLU A 484 23.10 27.02 -6.51
N PRO A 485 21.98 27.46 -7.13
CA PRO A 485 21.30 26.68 -8.14
C PRO A 485 22.23 26.57 -9.35
N LYS A 486 22.96 25.45 -9.44
CA LYS A 486 23.91 25.23 -10.53
C LYS A 486 23.13 25.01 -11.82
N LEU A 487 23.11 26.02 -12.68
CA LEU A 487 22.65 25.89 -14.07
C LEU A 487 23.42 24.76 -14.76
N VAL A 488 22.72 23.74 -15.28
CA VAL A 488 23.30 22.62 -16.02
C VAL A 488 22.80 22.64 -17.46
N ASN A 489 23.73 22.58 -18.41
CA ASN A 489 23.41 22.55 -19.82
C ASN A 489 23.19 21.11 -20.30
N CYS A 490 22.05 20.86 -20.91
CA CYS A 490 21.65 19.58 -21.47
C CYS A 490 21.65 19.62 -23.00
N GLY A 491 22.25 18.62 -23.64
CA GLY A 491 22.20 18.38 -25.08
C GLY A 491 21.49 17.06 -25.39
N LYS A 492 20.64 17.03 -26.42
CA LYS A 492 19.90 15.82 -26.80
C LYS A 492 20.87 14.77 -27.32
N LEU A 493 20.72 13.53 -26.85
CA LEU A 493 21.53 12.40 -27.28
C LEU A 493 20.77 11.64 -28.37
N LYS A 494 21.28 11.67 -29.61
CA LYS A 494 20.61 11.05 -30.77
C LYS A 494 20.68 9.53 -30.76
N ASP A 495 21.80 8.96 -30.31
CA ASP A 495 21.97 7.52 -30.14
C ASP A 495 22.32 7.23 -28.69
N TYR A 496 21.42 6.53 -28.01
CA TYR A 496 21.56 6.13 -26.62
C TYR A 496 21.52 4.60 -26.47
N ASN A 497 21.59 3.84 -27.57
CA ASN A 497 21.54 2.38 -27.52
C ASN A 497 22.66 1.81 -26.65
N ASP A 498 23.83 2.45 -26.66
CA ASP A 498 24.94 2.06 -25.81
C ASP A 498 24.66 2.19 -24.31
N PHE A 499 23.81 3.14 -23.92
CA PHE A 499 23.40 3.36 -22.53
C PHE A 499 22.20 2.52 -22.11
N ASN A 500 21.54 1.83 -23.04
CA ASN A 500 20.33 1.04 -22.78
C ASN A 500 20.53 -0.48 -22.99
N LYS A 501 21.78 -0.96 -23.03
CA LYS A 501 22.08 -2.39 -23.30
C LYS A 501 21.43 -3.34 -22.30
N ARG A 502 21.19 -2.90 -21.05
CA ARG A 502 20.54 -3.69 -19.99
C ARG A 502 19.17 -3.14 -19.60
N GLY A 503 18.58 -2.26 -20.42
CA GLY A 503 17.31 -1.61 -20.14
C GLY A 503 17.39 -0.55 -19.03
N GLU A 504 18.55 0.06 -18.79
CA GLU A 504 18.75 1.06 -17.73
C GLU A 504 17.86 2.29 -17.89
N LEU A 505 17.61 2.68 -19.16
CA LEU A 505 16.78 3.83 -19.47
C LEU A 505 15.29 3.50 -19.36
N GLU A 506 14.90 2.23 -19.31
CA GLU A 506 13.51 1.80 -19.25
C GLU A 506 12.85 2.10 -17.91
N THR A 507 11.55 2.38 -17.94
CA THR A 507 10.74 2.53 -16.74
C THR A 507 10.57 1.18 -16.06
N LYS A 508 10.80 1.13 -14.75
CA LYS A 508 10.59 -0.10 -13.97
C LYS A 508 9.10 -0.26 -13.68
N PHE A 509 8.53 -1.40 -14.07
CA PHE A 509 7.16 -1.77 -13.78
C PHE A 509 7.10 -2.97 -12.84
N LYS A 510 6.25 -2.89 -11.84
CA LYS A 510 5.95 -3.99 -10.94
C LYS A 510 4.43 -4.16 -10.83
N LEU A 511 3.97 -5.39 -10.96
CA LEU A 511 2.59 -5.79 -10.70
C LEU A 511 2.46 -6.19 -9.24
N LYS A 512 1.55 -5.56 -8.51
CA LYS A 512 1.19 -5.95 -7.14
C LYS A 512 0.02 -6.92 -7.20
N ILE A 513 0.22 -8.11 -6.64
CA ILE A 513 -0.84 -9.09 -6.45
C ILE A 513 -1.39 -8.88 -5.05
N ASN A 514 -2.60 -8.33 -5.00
CA ASN A 514 -3.31 -8.10 -3.74
C ASN A 514 -4.42 -9.14 -3.60
N LYS A 515 -4.53 -9.78 -2.42
CA LYS A 515 -5.68 -10.62 -2.02
C LYS A 515 -6.14 -10.13 -0.65
N GLN A 516 -7.44 -9.89 -0.51
CA GLN A 516 -8.04 -9.32 0.71
C GLN A 516 -7.33 -8.04 1.18
N ASP A 517 -6.99 -7.17 0.23
CA ASP A 517 -6.29 -5.89 0.44
C ASP A 517 -4.88 -5.97 1.05
N MET A 518 -4.33 -7.18 1.19
CA MET A 518 -2.92 -7.43 1.51
C MET A 518 -2.11 -7.69 0.23
N THR A 519 -0.92 -7.10 0.15
CA THR A 519 0.03 -7.38 -0.94
C THR A 519 0.75 -8.69 -0.67
N HIS A 520 0.47 -9.71 -1.49
CA HIS A 520 1.11 -11.03 -1.40
C HIS A 520 2.42 -11.10 -2.19
N ALA A 521 2.46 -10.45 -3.35
CA ALA A 521 3.64 -10.50 -4.21
C ALA A 521 3.76 -9.23 -5.04
N THR A 522 5.00 -8.90 -5.40
CA THR A 522 5.31 -7.83 -6.33
C THR A 522 6.18 -8.37 -7.46
N ILE A 523 5.59 -8.57 -8.64
CA ILE A 523 6.25 -9.19 -9.79
C ILE A 523 6.77 -8.11 -10.74
N ARG A 524 8.05 -8.17 -11.11
CA ARG A 524 8.59 -7.28 -12.14
C ARG A 524 8.07 -7.67 -13.52
N VAL A 525 7.52 -6.70 -14.26
CA VAL A 525 7.02 -6.93 -15.62
C VAL A 525 8.17 -6.69 -16.59
N TYR A 526 8.75 -7.79 -17.13
CA TYR A 526 9.89 -7.74 -18.04
C TYR A 526 9.52 -7.62 -19.52
N LYS A 527 8.29 -7.97 -19.90
CA LYS A 527 7.78 -7.88 -21.27
C LYS A 527 6.75 -6.74 -21.34
N PRO A 528 7.12 -5.56 -21.87
CA PRO A 528 6.26 -4.38 -21.91
C PRO A 528 4.89 -4.59 -22.57
N LEU A 529 4.90 -5.38 -23.65
CA LEU A 529 3.86 -5.38 -24.69
C LEU A 529 2.44 -5.71 -24.19
N ASP A 530 2.31 -6.42 -23.07
CA ASP A 530 0.98 -6.79 -22.57
C ASP A 530 0.35 -5.72 -21.68
N PHE A 531 1.14 -4.89 -20.99
CA PHE A 531 0.61 -3.94 -20.00
C PHE A 531 0.71 -2.49 -20.45
N PHE A 532 1.74 -2.16 -21.22
CA PHE A 532 1.96 -0.80 -21.67
C PHE A 532 2.68 -0.76 -23.01
N GLU A 533 2.42 0.31 -23.75
CA GLU A 533 3.10 0.64 -24.98
C GLU A 533 4.02 1.82 -24.72
N LYS A 534 5.31 1.65 -25.04
CA LYS A 534 6.28 2.72 -24.94
C LYS A 534 6.15 3.63 -26.18
N THR A 535 5.64 4.83 -25.98
CA THR A 535 5.38 5.80 -27.06
C THR A 535 6.62 6.60 -27.46
N SER A 536 7.46 6.99 -26.51
CA SER A 536 8.76 7.64 -26.80
C SER A 536 9.76 7.52 -25.65
N THR A 537 11.05 7.65 -25.98
CA THR A 537 12.12 7.95 -25.03
C THR A 537 12.95 9.09 -25.58
N ASP A 538 13.12 10.13 -24.77
CA ASP A 538 14.05 11.20 -25.05
C ASP A 538 15.15 11.21 -24.00
N VAL A 539 16.40 11.32 -24.45
CA VAL A 539 17.59 11.29 -23.59
C VAL A 539 18.42 12.55 -23.82
N TRP A 540 18.86 13.18 -22.74
CA TRP A 540 19.78 14.30 -22.78
C TRP A 540 21.00 14.01 -21.92
N ILE A 541 22.19 14.42 -22.38
CA ILE A 541 23.39 14.48 -21.57
C ILE A 541 23.46 15.87 -20.94
N CYS A 542 23.41 15.92 -19.62
CA CYS A 542 23.44 17.13 -18.84
C CYS A 542 24.81 17.26 -18.17
N GLN A 543 25.51 18.37 -18.42
CA GLN A 543 26.85 18.60 -17.88
C GLN A 543 27.09 20.06 -17.47
N LYS A 544 27.79 20.26 -16.35
CA LYS A 544 28.29 21.59 -15.95
C LYS A 544 29.70 21.78 -16.49
N ASN A 545 29.86 22.73 -17.42
CA ASN A 545 31.17 23.15 -17.91
C ASN A 545 31.76 24.19 -16.93
N ASN A 546 32.26 23.77 -15.76
CA ASN A 546 33.02 24.67 -14.89
C ASN A 546 34.35 24.04 -14.51
N ILE A 547 35.44 24.76 -14.78
CA ILE A 547 36.84 24.36 -14.55
C ILE A 547 37.12 24.07 -13.07
N LEU A 548 36.36 24.69 -12.15
CA LEU A 548 36.66 24.72 -10.71
C LEU A 548 35.87 23.71 -9.86
N SER A 549 34.96 22.93 -10.44
CA SER A 549 34.21 21.90 -9.69
C SER A 549 34.22 20.59 -10.48
N PRO A 550 34.37 19.42 -9.82
CA PRO A 550 34.31 18.14 -10.49
C PRO A 550 33.05 18.06 -11.38
N ASN A 551 33.26 17.54 -12.61
CA ASN A 551 32.29 17.52 -13.70
C ASN A 551 30.97 16.86 -13.27
N VAL A 552 29.98 17.66 -12.84
CA VAL A 552 28.61 17.18 -12.69
C VAL A 552 28.14 16.77 -14.08
N LYS A 553 27.94 15.47 -14.28
CA LYS A 553 27.52 14.87 -15.54
C LYS A 553 26.52 13.76 -15.25
N PHE A 554 25.34 13.86 -15.84
CA PHE A 554 24.27 12.86 -15.69
C PHE A 554 23.42 12.80 -16.96
N LEU A 555 22.63 11.74 -17.08
CA LEU A 555 21.62 11.60 -18.12
C LEU A 555 20.27 12.07 -17.58
N ARG A 556 19.54 12.85 -18.37
CA ARG A 556 18.11 13.08 -18.17
C ARG A 556 17.35 12.19 -19.14
N VAL A 557 16.44 11.38 -18.63
CA VAL A 557 15.63 10.45 -19.43
C VAL A 557 14.16 10.78 -19.24
N VAL A 558 13.44 10.94 -20.35
CA VAL A 558 11.99 11.10 -20.37
C VAL A 558 11.37 9.94 -21.13
N ASN A 559 10.63 9.09 -20.44
CA ASN A 559 9.87 7.99 -21.03
C ASN A 559 8.39 8.34 -21.07
N LYS A 560 7.76 8.19 -22.24
CA LYS A 560 6.30 8.35 -22.40
C LYS A 560 5.68 6.99 -22.69
N LEU A 561 4.69 6.60 -21.90
CA LEU A 561 4.11 5.25 -21.90
C LEU A 561 2.59 5.35 -21.96
N ARG A 562 1.93 4.46 -22.69
CA ARG A 562 0.48 4.31 -22.72
C ARG A 562 0.12 2.99 -22.06
N ILE A 563 -0.66 3.01 -20.99
CA ILE A 563 -1.11 1.78 -20.34
C ILE A 563 -2.23 1.13 -21.17
N LEU A 564 -2.08 -0.16 -21.46
CA LEU A 564 -2.96 -0.94 -22.32
C LEU A 564 -3.99 -1.77 -21.52
N LYS A 565 -3.77 -1.95 -20.22
CA LYS A 565 -4.65 -2.74 -19.34
C LYS A 565 -5.34 -1.85 -18.30
N PRO A 566 -6.55 -2.19 -17.86
CA PRO A 566 -7.20 -1.50 -16.75
C PRO A 566 -6.31 -1.53 -15.50
N VAL A 567 -6.25 -0.41 -14.79
CA VAL A 567 -5.45 -0.22 -13.58
C VAL A 567 -6.38 0.18 -12.45
N ARG A 568 -6.35 -0.54 -11.33
CA ARG A 568 -7.14 -0.22 -10.15
C ARG A 568 -6.41 0.80 -9.29
N TYR A 569 -5.24 0.44 -8.76
CA TYR A 569 -4.32 1.37 -8.07
C TYR A 569 -3.01 1.58 -8.83
N LEU A 570 -2.47 2.78 -8.71
CA LEU A 570 -1.16 3.14 -9.24
C LEU A 570 -0.25 3.71 -8.14
N GLU A 571 0.84 3.00 -7.87
CA GLU A 571 1.93 3.48 -7.02
C GLU A 571 3.04 4.08 -7.87
N THR A 572 3.51 5.28 -7.53
CA THR A 572 4.51 6.00 -8.33
C THR A 572 5.58 6.68 -7.48
N PHE A 573 6.79 6.79 -8.03
CA PHE A 573 7.88 7.56 -7.45
C PHE A 573 7.84 9.03 -7.92
N ASP A 574 8.72 9.86 -7.34
CA ASP A 574 9.02 11.20 -7.85
C ASP A 574 9.43 11.12 -9.33
N GLY A 575 9.07 12.15 -10.10
CA GLY A 575 9.36 12.22 -11.54
C GLY A 575 8.42 11.42 -12.42
N ILE A 576 7.44 10.70 -11.85
CA ILE A 576 6.35 10.11 -12.62
C ILE A 576 5.19 11.11 -12.71
N GLU A 577 4.59 11.27 -13.87
CA GLU A 577 3.37 12.05 -14.09
C GLU A 577 2.30 11.17 -14.73
N ILE A 578 1.05 11.31 -14.26
CA ILE A 578 -0.07 10.45 -14.65
C ILE A 578 -1.11 11.31 -15.38
N ILE A 579 -1.32 11.06 -16.66
CA ILE A 579 -2.29 11.79 -17.48
C ILE A 579 -3.44 10.84 -17.83
N GLN A 580 -4.66 11.21 -17.44
CA GLN A 580 -5.86 10.42 -17.74
C GLN A 580 -6.70 11.14 -18.80
N SER A 581 -6.89 10.52 -19.96
CA SER A 581 -7.70 11.08 -21.06
C SER A 581 -8.59 10.02 -21.69
N GLN A 582 -9.90 10.24 -21.70
CA GLN A 582 -10.88 9.38 -22.37
C GLN A 582 -10.77 7.88 -21.99
N GLY A 583 -10.46 7.58 -20.72
CA GLY A 583 -10.26 6.22 -20.23
C GLY A 583 -8.90 5.58 -20.58
N THR A 584 -8.05 6.29 -21.33
CA THR A 584 -6.65 5.92 -21.53
C THR A 584 -5.78 6.54 -20.45
N LEU A 585 -4.80 5.78 -19.96
CA LEU A 585 -3.85 6.23 -18.95
C LEU A 585 -2.48 6.37 -19.61
N GLN A 586 -1.95 7.58 -19.63
CA GLN A 586 -0.60 7.89 -20.11
C GLN A 586 0.30 8.18 -18.90
N ILE A 587 1.50 7.61 -18.92
CA ILE A 587 2.53 7.85 -17.91
C ILE A 587 3.71 8.55 -18.55
N ILE A 588 4.23 9.58 -17.89
CA ILE A 588 5.48 10.23 -18.24
C ILE A 588 6.44 10.02 -17.08
N GLU A 589 7.56 9.33 -17.29
CA GLU A 589 8.64 9.24 -16.30
C GLU A 589 9.77 10.17 -16.72
N ILE A 590 10.13 11.10 -15.85
CA ILE A 590 11.35 11.90 -15.91
C ILE A 590 12.28 11.37 -14.82
N LYS A 591 13.49 10.95 -15.19
CA LYS A 591 14.50 10.51 -14.22
C LYS A 591 15.89 10.99 -14.60
N TYR A 592 16.74 11.16 -13.59
CA TYR A 592 18.16 11.42 -13.78
C TYR A 592 18.96 10.17 -13.47
N LEU A 593 19.94 9.85 -14.30
CA LEU A 593 20.81 8.68 -14.12
C LEU A 593 22.26 9.14 -14.07
N ASP A 594 23.04 8.53 -13.19
CA ASP A 594 24.48 8.76 -13.14
C ASP A 594 25.11 8.40 -14.50
N PHE A 595 25.88 9.32 -15.07
CA PHE A 595 26.49 9.11 -16.38
C PHE A 595 27.50 7.94 -16.35
N ALA A 596 28.21 7.76 -15.23
CA ALA A 596 29.18 6.68 -15.07
C ALA A 596 28.50 5.35 -14.70
N ASN A 597 27.35 5.40 -14.04
CA ASN A 597 26.56 4.23 -13.67
C ASN A 597 25.06 4.45 -13.93
N PRO A 598 24.57 4.22 -15.17
CA PRO A 598 23.17 4.47 -15.51
C PRO A 598 22.14 3.66 -14.72
N MET A 599 22.55 2.68 -13.91
CA MET A 599 21.66 1.97 -12.99
C MET A 599 21.29 2.80 -11.75
N ARG A 600 22.12 3.78 -11.39
CA ARG A 600 21.95 4.63 -10.21
C ARG A 600 21.11 5.84 -10.57
N VAL A 601 19.90 5.89 -10.01
CA VAL A 601 18.98 7.01 -10.20
C VAL A 601 19.37 8.16 -9.27
N LEU A 602 19.36 9.38 -9.79
CA LEU A 602 19.79 10.58 -9.10
C LEU A 602 18.61 11.52 -8.85
N SER A 603 18.66 12.28 -7.75
CA SER A 603 17.86 13.49 -7.57
C SER A 603 18.70 14.72 -7.89
N TYR A 604 18.14 15.64 -8.66
CA TYR A 604 18.80 16.89 -9.05
C TYR A 604 17.82 18.05 -8.89
N ARG A 605 18.20 19.04 -8.07
CA ARG A 605 17.38 20.19 -7.66
C ARG A 605 17.85 21.53 -8.26
N GLY A 606 18.50 21.48 -9.42
CA GLY A 606 18.99 22.69 -10.11
C GLY A 606 18.21 23.03 -11.38
N LYS A 607 18.56 24.16 -12.00
CA LYS A 607 17.98 24.63 -13.25
C LYS A 607 18.64 23.97 -14.46
N LEU A 608 17.82 23.43 -15.36
CA LEU A 608 18.28 22.85 -16.62
C LEU A 608 18.13 23.85 -17.77
N THR A 609 19.15 23.97 -18.61
CA THR A 609 19.10 24.71 -19.88
C THR A 609 19.36 23.77 -21.04
N PHE A 610 18.52 23.82 -22.07
CA PHE A 610 18.63 22.95 -23.24
C PHE A 610 19.26 23.71 -24.40
N ARG A 611 20.30 23.15 -25.02
CA ARG A 611 21.06 23.82 -26.10
C ARG A 611 20.26 24.01 -27.39
N GLU A 612 19.37 23.08 -27.70
CA GLU A 612 18.58 23.08 -28.93
C GLU A 612 17.20 23.71 -28.70
N THR A 613 16.77 24.60 -29.60
CA THR A 613 15.45 25.24 -29.55
C THR A 613 14.31 24.21 -29.61
N GLU A 614 14.45 23.15 -30.41
CA GLU A 614 13.50 22.04 -30.48
C GLU A 614 13.39 21.31 -29.13
N SER A 615 14.53 21.01 -28.48
CA SER A 615 14.53 20.42 -27.13
C SER A 615 13.81 21.31 -26.12
N GLN A 616 13.99 22.63 -26.19
CA GLN A 616 13.26 23.56 -25.33
C GLN A 616 11.75 23.53 -25.58
N GLN A 617 11.33 23.47 -26.85
CA GLN A 617 9.91 23.36 -27.20
C GLN A 617 9.29 22.06 -26.71
N ILE A 618 9.96 20.92 -26.89
CA ILE A 618 9.49 19.60 -26.42
C ILE A 618 9.34 19.61 -24.90
N VAL A 619 10.32 20.17 -24.17
CA VAL A 619 10.27 20.27 -22.70
C VAL A 619 9.14 21.19 -22.27
N LYS A 620 9.01 22.39 -22.88
CA LYS A 620 7.91 23.33 -22.57
C LYS A 620 6.54 22.74 -22.84
N GLN A 621 6.34 22.07 -23.99
CA GLN A 621 5.07 21.40 -24.32
C GLN A 621 4.77 20.25 -23.36
N THR A 622 5.78 19.46 -22.99
CA THR A 622 5.62 18.35 -22.04
C THR A 622 5.26 18.89 -20.65
N GLN A 623 5.96 19.93 -20.18
CA GLN A 623 5.67 20.59 -18.90
C GLN A 623 4.28 21.23 -18.87
N HIS A 624 3.89 21.95 -19.93
CA HIS A 624 2.56 22.53 -20.03
C HIS A 624 1.47 21.45 -20.02
N LYS A 625 1.65 20.35 -20.78
CA LYS A 625 0.71 19.22 -20.74
C LYS A 625 0.62 18.58 -19.35
N ILE A 626 1.75 18.40 -18.66
CA ILE A 626 1.78 17.88 -17.29
C ILE A 626 0.98 18.83 -16.38
N ALA A 627 1.29 20.13 -16.42
CA ALA A 627 0.66 21.13 -15.58
C ALA A 627 -0.87 21.16 -15.74
N THR A 628 -1.39 21.01 -16.97
CA THR A 628 -2.84 21.11 -17.23
C THR A 628 -3.61 19.80 -17.14
N THR A 629 -2.95 18.64 -17.26
CA THR A 629 -3.66 17.35 -17.39
C THR A 629 -3.17 16.24 -16.46
N ALA A 630 -2.05 16.42 -15.77
CA ALA A 630 -1.56 15.41 -14.85
C ALA A 630 -2.40 15.38 -13.56
N ILE A 631 -2.63 14.19 -13.02
CA ILE A 631 -3.23 14.02 -11.71
C ILE A 631 -2.28 14.62 -10.68
N GLN A 632 -2.72 15.69 -10.00
CA GLN A 632 -1.95 16.32 -8.94
C GLN A 632 -1.63 15.33 -7.83
N LYS A 633 -0.38 15.36 -7.36
CA LYS A 633 0.13 14.49 -6.29
C LYS A 633 0.40 15.27 -5.03
N THR A 634 -0.06 14.73 -3.91
CA THR A 634 0.02 15.40 -2.61
C THR A 634 0.71 14.51 -1.59
N GLY A 635 1.35 15.11 -0.59
CA GLY A 635 2.07 14.36 0.46
C GLY A 635 1.16 13.50 1.33
N GLU A 636 -0.15 13.75 1.31
CA GLU A 636 -1.18 12.98 2.02
C GLU A 636 -1.47 11.63 1.33
N GLU A 637 -1.10 11.49 0.05
CA GLU A 637 -1.33 10.28 -0.76
C GLU A 637 -0.12 9.36 -0.84
N THR A 638 0.91 9.66 -0.06
CA THR A 638 2.08 8.81 0.00
C THR A 638 1.77 7.58 0.84
N VAL A 639 2.45 6.48 0.55
CA VAL A 639 2.42 5.24 1.32
C VAL A 639 3.85 4.71 1.41
N GLN A 640 4.20 4.07 2.51
CA GLN A 640 5.51 3.44 2.65
C GLN A 640 5.62 2.22 1.73
N LEU A 641 6.81 1.99 1.14
CA LEU A 641 7.10 0.78 0.40
C LEU A 641 7.09 -0.46 1.31
N ILE A 642 6.06 -1.29 1.15
CA ILE A 642 6.04 -2.65 1.70
C ILE A 642 7.12 -3.49 0.99
N GLY A 643 7.95 -4.21 1.77
CA GLY A 643 8.94 -5.18 1.27
C GLY A 643 10.39 -4.66 1.09
N ARG A 644 10.75 -3.48 1.63
CA ARG A 644 12.17 -3.10 1.77
C ARG A 644 12.67 -3.59 3.13
N ASN A 645 13.86 -4.20 3.16
CA ASN A 645 14.63 -4.50 4.37
C ASN A 645 14.85 -3.23 5.20
N TYR A 646 13.86 -2.82 5.99
CA TYR A 646 14.13 -2.08 7.21
C TYR A 646 14.90 -3.03 8.13
N ASP A 647 15.83 -2.47 8.91
CA ASP A 647 16.50 -3.20 9.98
C ASP A 647 15.47 -4.09 10.69
N SER A 648 15.76 -5.38 10.80
CA SER A 648 14.83 -6.47 11.12
C SER A 648 14.10 -6.33 12.47
N ARG A 649 14.35 -5.22 13.16
CA ARG A 649 13.77 -4.82 14.44
C ARG A 649 12.54 -3.93 14.30
N THR A 650 12.32 -3.28 13.16
CA THR A 650 11.37 -2.16 13.05
C THR A 650 10.03 -2.55 12.43
N LEU A 651 9.98 -3.61 11.61
CA LEU A 651 8.76 -4.18 11.04
C LEU A 651 8.94 -5.70 10.88
N LEU A 652 8.08 -6.47 11.54
CA LEU A 652 8.08 -7.93 11.58
C LEU A 652 7.65 -8.61 10.25
N MET A 653 7.95 -8.00 9.09
CA MET A 653 7.69 -8.58 7.77
C MET A 653 8.77 -8.15 6.78
N THR A 654 9.70 -9.07 6.48
CA THR A 654 10.67 -8.95 5.39
C THR A 654 10.39 -9.98 4.32
N ASP A 655 10.21 -9.53 3.07
CA ASP A 655 10.39 -10.36 1.88
C ASP A 655 11.89 -10.40 1.53
N TYR A 656 12.44 -11.61 1.38
CA TYR A 656 13.82 -11.80 0.93
C TYR A 656 13.91 -11.58 -0.59
N PRO A 657 14.83 -10.73 -1.09
CA PRO A 657 15.10 -10.67 -2.53
C PRO A 657 15.98 -11.85 -2.97
N GLU A 658 15.53 -12.61 -3.98
CA GLU A 658 16.40 -13.50 -4.76
C GLU A 658 17.50 -12.69 -5.45
N GLY A 659 18.71 -12.75 -4.90
CA GLY A 659 19.93 -12.26 -5.52
C GLY A 659 20.78 -13.44 -5.97
N SER A 660 21.18 -13.44 -7.24
CA SER A 660 22.04 -14.46 -7.84
C SER A 660 23.48 -14.39 -7.30
N SER A 661 23.87 -15.30 -6.41
CA SER A 661 25.28 -15.67 -6.19
C SER A 661 25.41 -17.13 -5.72
N ASN A 662 26.26 -17.89 -6.40
CA ASN A 662 26.44 -19.35 -6.27
C ASN A 662 27.31 -19.76 -5.06
N SER A 663 26.99 -19.35 -3.84
CA SER A 663 27.61 -19.92 -2.65
C SER A 663 26.57 -20.14 -1.55
N SER A 664 26.14 -21.39 -1.40
CA SER A 664 25.45 -21.89 -0.22
C SER A 664 26.48 -22.40 0.78
N GLU A 665 26.49 -21.88 2.01
CA GLU A 665 27.17 -22.52 3.13
C GLU A 665 26.13 -23.18 4.03
N THR A 666 26.34 -24.46 4.30
CA THR A 666 25.42 -25.30 5.08
C THR A 666 25.90 -25.34 6.54
N PHE A 667 25.03 -24.96 7.48
CA PHE A 667 25.33 -25.00 8.91
C PHE A 667 24.87 -26.32 9.52
N SER A 668 25.67 -26.89 10.42
CA SER A 668 25.34 -28.13 11.14
C SER A 668 25.38 -27.91 12.65
N TYR A 669 24.30 -28.28 13.33
CA TYR A 669 24.15 -28.27 14.79
C TYR A 669 24.09 -29.70 15.34
N SER A 670 24.61 -29.91 16.56
CA SER A 670 24.39 -31.14 17.34
C SER A 670 24.02 -30.76 18.77
N SER A 671 22.85 -31.19 19.25
CA SER A 671 22.54 -31.17 20.68
C SER A 671 23.05 -32.46 21.33
N SER A 672 23.55 -32.35 22.56
CA SER A 672 23.98 -33.52 23.33
C SER A 672 22.78 -34.38 23.68
N GLY A 673 22.57 -35.48 22.95
CA GLY A 673 21.60 -36.52 23.28
C GLY A 673 20.74 -37.03 22.12
N ILE A 674 20.73 -36.35 20.97
CA ILE A 674 20.00 -36.78 19.77
C ILE A 674 20.96 -36.71 18.58
N THR A 675 21.17 -37.83 17.89
CA THR A 675 22.03 -37.94 16.69
C THR A 675 21.30 -37.47 15.43
N GLU A 676 20.59 -36.35 15.50
CA GLU A 676 19.98 -35.72 14.33
C GLU A 676 20.63 -34.37 14.07
N ILE A 677 21.22 -34.24 12.89
CA ILE A 677 21.80 -32.99 12.40
C ILE A 677 20.67 -32.25 11.68
N ILE A 678 20.14 -31.20 12.32
CA ILE A 678 19.24 -30.27 11.66
C ILE A 678 20.13 -29.29 10.87
N SER A 679 20.02 -29.35 9.54
CA SER A 679 20.66 -28.43 8.61
C SER A 679 19.67 -27.35 8.19
N MET A 680 20.06 -26.08 8.33
CA MET A 680 19.35 -24.93 7.77
C MET A 680 20.30 -24.22 6.80
N ASP A 681 19.88 -24.09 5.54
CA ASP A 681 20.60 -23.31 4.54
C ASP A 681 20.16 -21.84 4.61
N PHE A 682 21.10 -20.94 4.86
CA PHE A 682 20.87 -19.50 4.81
C PHE A 682 21.66 -18.89 3.67
N HIS A 683 21.00 -18.06 2.85
CA HIS A 683 21.69 -17.17 1.90
C HIS A 683 22.04 -15.85 2.60
N ALA A 684 23.21 -15.81 3.24
CA ALA A 684 23.73 -14.57 3.82
C ALA A 684 24.49 -13.77 2.75
N ASN A 685 24.03 -12.56 2.42
CA ASN A 685 24.82 -11.58 1.66
C ASN A 685 25.89 -10.97 2.59
N VAL A 686 26.97 -11.70 2.85
CA VAL A 686 28.12 -11.15 3.56
C VAL A 686 29.02 -10.47 2.53
N TYR A 687 28.91 -9.13 2.42
CA TYR A 687 29.94 -8.33 1.76
C TYR A 687 31.20 -8.26 2.63
N ALA A 688 31.91 -9.38 2.79
CA ALA A 688 33.27 -9.39 3.31
C ALA A 688 34.22 -9.32 2.12
N LYS A 689 34.80 -8.14 1.91
CA LYS A 689 35.98 -7.98 1.04
C LYS A 689 37.12 -8.84 1.64
N ASN A 690 37.44 -9.95 0.97
CA ASN A 690 38.73 -10.64 1.00
C ASN A 690 39.36 -10.88 2.39
N ASP A 691 38.69 -11.56 3.31
CA ASP A 691 39.35 -12.09 4.51
C ASP A 691 39.09 -13.61 4.64
N PRO A 692 40.11 -14.48 4.47
CA PRO A 692 39.94 -15.93 4.30
C PRO A 692 39.74 -16.72 5.61
N ILE A 693 39.26 -16.09 6.69
CA ILE A 693 39.14 -16.71 8.02
C ILE A 693 37.75 -16.46 8.60
N TRP A 694 36.72 -17.07 8.00
CA TRP A 694 35.38 -17.11 8.59
C TRP A 694 34.86 -18.55 8.56
N SER A 695 35.14 -19.29 9.64
CA SER A 695 34.51 -20.59 9.93
C SER A 695 33.94 -20.56 11.35
N GLY A 696 33.16 -19.52 11.66
CA GLY A 696 32.53 -19.33 12.97
C GLY A 696 31.17 -20.01 13.02
N VAL A 697 31.00 -20.96 13.93
CA VAL A 697 29.71 -21.59 14.22
C VAL A 697 28.84 -20.60 15.00
N ILE A 698 27.61 -20.36 14.54
CA ILE A 698 26.61 -19.57 15.26
C ILE A 698 25.82 -20.53 16.15
N LEU A 699 25.77 -20.27 17.45
CA LEU A 699 25.01 -21.07 18.42
C LEU A 699 23.66 -20.42 18.68
N CYS A 700 22.57 -21.12 18.40
CA CYS A 700 21.21 -20.68 18.68
C CYS A 700 20.55 -21.59 19.73
N GLU A 701 19.84 -20.99 20.68
CA GLU A 701 19.08 -21.69 21.72
C GLU A 701 17.61 -21.26 21.66
N LEU A 702 16.70 -22.22 21.59
CA LEU A 702 15.26 -21.96 21.63
C LEU A 702 14.88 -21.48 23.04
N MET A 703 14.12 -20.38 23.15
CA MET A 703 13.67 -19.85 24.43
C MET A 703 12.22 -20.28 24.75
N PRO A 704 11.99 -21.39 25.49
CA PRO A 704 10.64 -21.90 25.76
C PRO A 704 9.81 -21.00 26.71
N ASP A 705 10.46 -20.24 27.59
CA ASP A 705 9.80 -19.52 28.70
C ASP A 705 9.14 -18.18 28.31
N LEU A 706 9.32 -17.70 27.07
CA LEU A 706 8.64 -16.52 26.55
C LEU A 706 7.20 -16.82 26.04
N ARG A 707 6.75 -18.08 26.17
CA ARG A 707 5.37 -18.50 25.88
C ARG A 707 4.44 -18.12 27.03
N LYS A 708 3.65 -17.06 26.90
CA LYS A 708 2.47 -16.85 27.75
C LYS A 708 1.29 -16.37 26.93
N LEU A 709 0.40 -17.28 26.53
CA LEU A 709 -0.97 -16.95 26.13
C LEU A 709 -1.79 -16.63 27.39
N PRO A 710 -2.70 -15.64 27.38
CA PRO A 710 -3.53 -15.34 28.55
C PRO A 710 -4.47 -16.50 28.88
N SER A 711 -4.67 -16.79 30.18
CA SER A 711 -5.69 -17.77 30.60
C SER A 711 -7.10 -17.24 30.33
N ALA A 712 -7.99 -18.12 29.86
CA ALA A 712 -9.39 -17.81 29.59
C ALA A 712 -10.30 -18.61 30.54
N VAL A 713 -11.32 -17.94 31.07
CA VAL A 713 -12.38 -18.56 31.88
C VAL A 713 -13.59 -18.76 30.98
N ILE A 714 -13.95 -20.00 30.70
CA ILE A 714 -15.15 -20.32 29.93
C ILE A 714 -16.31 -20.47 30.90
N THR A 715 -17.40 -19.76 30.64
CA THR A 715 -18.60 -19.81 31.47
C THR A 715 -19.73 -20.41 30.64
N SER A 716 -20.13 -21.64 30.94
CA SER A 716 -21.28 -22.28 30.30
C SER A 716 -22.49 -22.27 31.24
N LYS A 717 -23.65 -21.90 30.72
CA LYS A 717 -24.94 -22.04 31.42
C LYS A 717 -25.62 -23.29 30.88
N SER A 718 -25.89 -24.27 31.76
CA SER A 718 -26.72 -25.40 31.38
C SER A 718 -28.21 -25.00 31.45
N GLU A 719 -28.94 -25.24 30.37
CA GLU A 719 -30.39 -25.13 30.36
C GLU A 719 -30.99 -26.38 31.01
N GLY A 720 -31.14 -26.34 32.33
CA GLY A 720 -31.87 -27.34 33.13
C GLY A 720 -32.47 -26.69 34.38
N GLU A 721 -33.51 -27.31 34.97
CA GLU A 721 -34.30 -26.76 36.08
C GLU A 721 -33.53 -26.42 37.37
N TRP A 722 -32.24 -26.74 37.44
CA TRP A 722 -31.31 -26.26 38.48
C TRP A 722 -30.14 -25.56 37.80
N GLY A 723 -30.33 -24.30 37.44
CA GLY A 723 -29.35 -23.47 36.73
C GLY A 723 -28.11 -23.18 37.57
N GLY A 724 -27.14 -24.09 37.58
CA GLY A 724 -25.77 -23.86 38.04
C GLY A 724 -24.92 -23.29 36.91
N THR A 725 -24.17 -22.23 37.21
CA THR A 725 -23.15 -21.71 36.28
C THR A 725 -21.85 -22.46 36.55
N ILE A 726 -21.30 -23.14 35.54
CA ILE A 726 -20.00 -23.82 35.65
C ILE A 726 -18.93 -22.89 35.10
N HIS A 727 -17.90 -22.61 35.91
CA HIS A 727 -16.71 -21.91 35.49
C HIS A 727 -15.59 -22.91 35.25
N GLU A 728 -15.15 -23.04 34.01
CA GLU A 728 -14.04 -23.90 33.64
C GLU A 728 -12.82 -23.03 33.31
N LEU A 729 -11.72 -23.28 34.02
CA LEU A 729 -10.46 -22.59 33.84
C LEU A 729 -9.62 -23.41 32.84
N VAL A 730 -9.51 -22.95 31.60
CA VAL A 730 -8.64 -23.63 30.62
C VAL A 730 -7.20 -23.21 30.89
N GLY A 731 -6.40 -24.14 31.41
CA GLY A 731 -5.00 -23.91 31.80
C GLY A 731 -4.09 -23.56 30.61
N MET A 732 -2.92 -22.97 30.92
CA MET A 732 -1.94 -22.51 29.92
C MET A 732 -1.29 -23.65 29.11
N ASP A 733 -1.47 -24.90 29.55
CA ASP A 733 -0.69 -26.04 29.07
C ASP A 733 -1.45 -26.94 28.08
N ASN A 734 -2.75 -26.67 27.82
CA ASN A 734 -3.60 -27.54 27.01
C ASN A 734 -4.01 -26.90 25.66
N PHE A 735 -3.08 -26.88 24.71
CA PHE A 735 -3.22 -26.25 23.39
C PHE A 735 -4.37 -26.86 22.55
N GLU A 736 -4.60 -28.17 22.64
CA GLU A 736 -5.72 -28.85 21.94
C GLU A 736 -7.10 -28.40 22.45
N GLU A 737 -7.18 -27.93 23.69
CA GLU A 737 -8.44 -27.47 24.28
C GLU A 737 -8.69 -25.99 23.99
N GLN A 738 -7.64 -25.17 23.94
CA GLN A 738 -7.73 -23.74 23.60
C GLN A 738 -8.01 -23.51 22.11
N SER A 739 -7.41 -24.31 21.22
CA SER A 739 -7.61 -24.22 19.77
C SER A 739 -9.05 -24.52 19.32
N LYS A 740 -9.84 -25.20 20.16
CA LYS A 740 -11.29 -25.39 19.92
C LYS A 740 -12.09 -24.09 20.03
N TYR A 741 -11.55 -23.08 20.71
CA TYR A 741 -12.26 -21.84 21.03
C TYR A 741 -11.55 -20.58 20.49
N PHE A 742 -10.25 -20.65 20.20
CA PHE A 742 -9.44 -19.52 19.74
C PHE A 742 -8.52 -19.91 18.58
N GLU A 743 -8.45 -19.08 17.53
CA GLU A 743 -7.33 -19.09 16.59
C GLU A 743 -6.12 -18.44 17.27
N SER A 744 -4.97 -19.12 17.28
CA SER A 744 -3.73 -18.56 17.83
C SER A 744 -2.57 -18.77 16.86
N THR A 745 -1.74 -17.73 16.69
CA THR A 745 -0.50 -17.78 15.93
C THR A 745 0.64 -18.09 16.89
N LEU A 746 1.35 -19.21 16.67
CA LEU A 746 2.52 -19.55 17.47
C LEU A 746 3.76 -18.85 16.90
N SER A 747 4.53 -18.21 17.77
CA SER A 747 5.84 -17.65 17.41
C SER A 747 6.91 -18.32 18.27
N GLU A 748 7.91 -18.92 17.64
CA GLU A 748 9.11 -19.44 18.28
C GLU A 748 10.16 -18.34 18.34
N VAL A 749 10.75 -18.11 19.52
CA VAL A 749 11.84 -17.15 19.71
C VAL A 749 13.14 -17.93 19.93
N TRP A 750 14.13 -17.70 19.09
CA TRP A 750 15.46 -18.29 19.18
C TRP A 750 16.46 -17.21 19.57
N GLU A 751 17.29 -17.47 20.59
CA GLU A 751 18.40 -16.61 20.98
C GLU A 751 19.69 -17.13 20.33
N CYS A 752 20.27 -16.38 19.40
CA CYS A 752 21.51 -16.75 18.72
C CYS A 752 22.68 -15.88 19.18
N GLN A 753 23.80 -16.53 19.48
CA GLN A 753 25.05 -15.88 19.87
C GLN A 753 26.04 -15.93 18.70
N LEU A 754 26.35 -14.76 18.14
CA LEU A 754 27.36 -14.58 17.11
C LEU A 754 28.74 -14.47 17.77
N PRO A 755 29.80 -15.06 17.19
CA PRO A 755 31.16 -14.82 17.64
C PRO A 755 31.45 -13.33 17.44
N TYR A 756 31.64 -12.60 18.55
CA TYR A 756 31.96 -11.16 18.63
C TYR A 756 30.81 -10.14 18.52
N GLN A 757 29.53 -10.53 18.53
CA GLN A 757 28.40 -9.59 18.68
C GLN A 757 27.50 -9.95 19.89
N ARG A 758 26.67 -8.99 20.34
CA ARG A 758 25.62 -9.25 21.34
C ARG A 758 24.57 -10.22 20.76
N LYS A 759 23.94 -11.00 21.64
CA LYS A 759 22.84 -11.93 21.38
C LYS A 759 21.79 -11.29 20.44
N ILE A 760 21.38 -12.03 19.41
CA ILE A 760 20.28 -11.68 18.51
C ILE A 760 19.10 -12.61 18.79
N TYR A 761 17.88 -12.12 18.62
CA TYR A 761 16.67 -12.91 18.78
C TYR A 761 16.01 -13.09 17.42
N LEU A 762 15.76 -14.34 17.00
CA LEU A 762 15.04 -14.68 15.78
C LEU A 762 13.62 -15.09 16.16
N LEU A 763 12.62 -14.49 15.52
CA LEU A 763 11.22 -14.84 15.69
C LEU A 763 10.75 -15.62 14.46
N GLU A 764 10.45 -16.90 14.63
CA GLU A 764 9.85 -17.74 13.61
C GLU A 764 8.35 -17.86 13.88
N ARG A 765 7.50 -17.37 12.98
CA ARG A 765 6.05 -17.52 13.10
C ARG A 765 5.65 -18.82 12.42
N LYS A 766 5.20 -19.79 13.21
CA LYS A 766 4.54 -21.00 12.69
C LYS A 766 3.04 -20.73 12.66
N TYR A 767 2.50 -20.59 11.45
CA TYR A 767 1.08 -20.71 11.23
C TYR A 767 0.72 -22.20 11.30
N SER A 768 -0.38 -22.57 11.97
CA SER A 768 -1.04 -23.83 11.60
C SER A 768 -1.47 -23.66 10.14
N GLU A 769 -0.88 -24.46 9.27
CA GLU A 769 -0.86 -24.28 7.83
C GLU A 769 -2.26 -24.23 7.23
N ASP A 770 -2.49 -23.20 6.40
CA ASP A 770 -3.11 -23.38 5.07
C ASP A 770 -3.17 -22.04 4.36
N TRP A 771 -2.10 -21.64 3.67
CA TRP A 771 -2.18 -20.71 2.55
C TRP A 771 -1.13 -21.08 1.49
N MET A 772 -1.64 -21.30 0.29
CA MET A 772 -1.40 -20.45 -0.87
C MET A 772 -0.21 -20.61 -1.82
N SER A 773 -0.56 -21.25 -2.94
CA SER A 773 -0.14 -21.17 -4.33
C SER A 773 0.04 -19.78 -4.93
N GLY A 774 0.69 -19.84 -6.09
CA GLY A 774 0.42 -18.96 -7.22
C GLY A 774 0.68 -19.66 -8.56
N THR A 775 -0.24 -19.46 -9.50
CA THR A 775 -0.23 -19.90 -10.91
C THR A 775 0.54 -18.95 -11.84
N VAL A 776 1.03 -19.46 -12.98
CA VAL A 776 1.53 -18.70 -14.15
C VAL A 776 0.78 -19.13 -15.42
N LYS A 777 0.37 -18.14 -16.25
CA LYS A 777 -0.16 -18.32 -17.62
C LYS A 777 0.93 -18.12 -18.68
N MET A 778 0.94 -18.99 -19.70
CA MET A 778 1.72 -18.85 -20.93
C MET A 778 0.89 -18.19 -22.06
N THR A 779 1.52 -17.26 -22.79
CA THR A 779 1.10 -16.73 -24.09
C THR A 779 1.66 -17.59 -25.22
N ASN A 780 0.83 -17.98 -26.18
CA ASN A 780 1.25 -18.73 -27.37
C ASN A 780 1.77 -17.82 -28.49
N HIS A 781 2.95 -18.17 -29.00
CA HIS A 781 3.43 -17.86 -30.35
C HIS A 781 2.61 -18.67 -31.36
N VAL A 782 2.21 -18.06 -32.47
CA VAL A 782 1.71 -18.77 -33.67
C VAL A 782 2.70 -18.50 -34.80
N PRO A 783 3.32 -19.52 -35.41
CA PRO A 783 3.96 -19.40 -36.72
C PRO A 783 2.91 -19.47 -37.84
N SER A 784 3.22 -18.76 -38.92
CA SER A 784 2.57 -18.86 -40.22
C SER A 784 2.59 -20.28 -40.77
N ASP A 785 1.52 -20.66 -41.46
CA ASP A 785 1.54 -21.14 -42.86
C ASP A 785 0.21 -21.83 -43.18
N SER A 786 -0.54 -21.25 -44.11
CA SER A 786 -1.09 -21.92 -45.30
C SER A 786 -2.24 -21.14 -45.89
N GLU A 787 -2.08 -20.88 -47.18
CA GLU A 787 -2.98 -20.22 -48.09
C GLU A 787 -4.27 -21.05 -48.27
N THR A 788 -5.42 -20.39 -48.38
CA THR A 788 -6.27 -20.47 -49.57
C THR A 788 -7.51 -19.56 -49.48
N ALA A 789 -7.63 -18.73 -50.52
CA ALA A 789 -8.83 -18.17 -51.15
C ALA A 789 -9.83 -17.31 -50.33
N ALA A 790 -9.81 -16.02 -50.65
CA ALA A 790 -10.81 -15.01 -50.33
C ALA A 790 -12.18 -15.28 -51.02
N PRO A 791 -13.24 -14.58 -50.56
CA PRO A 791 -13.73 -13.51 -51.43
C PRO A 791 -13.91 -12.17 -50.72
N ILE A 792 -13.75 -11.14 -51.53
CA ILE A 792 -13.87 -9.71 -51.27
C ILE A 792 -15.30 -9.35 -50.86
N LEU A 793 -15.47 -8.55 -49.80
CA LEU A 793 -16.54 -7.56 -49.74
C LEU A 793 -16.11 -6.34 -48.90
N ASP A 794 -16.14 -5.20 -49.57
CA ASP A 794 -15.91 -3.83 -49.13
C ASP A 794 -17.13 -3.29 -48.36
N VAL A 795 -16.93 -2.66 -47.20
CA VAL A 795 -17.93 -1.76 -46.58
C VAL A 795 -17.25 -0.63 -45.82
N THR A 796 -17.04 0.48 -46.51
CA THR A 796 -17.10 1.83 -45.93
C THR A 796 -18.53 2.21 -45.53
N SER A 797 -18.66 2.92 -44.40
CA SER A 797 -19.77 3.81 -44.00
C SER A 797 -21.04 3.22 -43.35
N GLY A 798 -21.48 3.90 -42.29
CA GLY A 798 -22.86 4.39 -42.20
C GLY A 798 -23.87 3.59 -41.38
N ALA A 799 -24.22 4.15 -40.22
CA ALA A 799 -25.50 4.07 -39.50
C ALA A 799 -26.63 3.17 -40.04
N LEU A 800 -27.21 2.35 -39.14
CA LEU A 800 -28.57 1.81 -39.33
C LEU A 800 -29.46 2.14 -38.12
N LEU A 801 -30.37 3.10 -38.34
CA LEU A 801 -31.61 3.30 -37.60
C LEU A 801 -32.58 2.16 -37.97
N VAL A 802 -33.24 1.55 -36.99
CA VAL A 802 -34.46 0.76 -37.23
C VAL A 802 -35.62 1.34 -36.43
N ARG A 803 -36.57 1.94 -37.17
CA ARG A 803 -37.94 2.24 -36.73
C ARG A 803 -38.73 0.94 -36.65
N PHE A 804 -39.55 0.78 -35.60
CA PHE A 804 -40.75 -0.05 -35.68
C PHE A 804 -41.98 0.78 -35.36
N SER A 805 -42.96 0.73 -36.26
CA SER A 805 -44.25 1.39 -36.20
C SER A 805 -45.32 0.48 -35.58
N SER A 806 -46.08 1.08 -34.67
CA SER A 806 -47.53 0.91 -34.39
C SER A 806 -48.10 -0.45 -33.95
N GLY A 807 -48.74 -0.41 -32.78
CA GLY A 807 -49.77 -1.37 -32.36
C GLY A 807 -50.17 -1.20 -30.89
N ILE A 808 -51.16 -0.35 -30.63
CA ILE A 808 -51.78 -0.10 -29.31
C ILE A 808 -52.77 -1.23 -28.99
N TYR A 809 -52.76 -1.80 -27.77
CA TYR A 809 -53.95 -1.95 -26.91
C TYR A 809 -53.59 -2.32 -25.44
N SER A 810 -54.34 -1.65 -24.57
CA SER A 810 -54.49 -1.58 -23.10
C SER A 810 -54.24 -2.77 -22.15
N ASN A 811 -53.75 -2.40 -20.95
CA ASN A 811 -54.09 -2.81 -19.57
C ASN A 811 -54.25 -4.29 -19.17
N GLY A 812 -53.45 -4.70 -18.17
CA GLY A 812 -53.72 -5.87 -17.31
C GLY A 812 -52.69 -6.02 -16.18
N MET A 813 -53.16 -5.88 -14.94
CA MET A 813 -52.44 -6.01 -13.66
C MET A 813 -52.29 -7.50 -13.24
N PHE A 814 -51.08 -7.87 -12.77
CA PHE A 814 -50.70 -8.98 -11.83
C PHE A 814 -50.90 -10.47 -12.23
N PRO A 815 -50.24 -11.47 -11.57
CA PRO A 815 -49.04 -11.47 -10.70
C PRO A 815 -48.01 -12.61 -11.03
N ALA A 816 -46.95 -12.66 -10.21
CA ALA A 816 -45.82 -13.60 -10.21
C ALA A 816 -46.15 -15.10 -10.07
N GLN A 817 -45.44 -15.96 -10.84
CA GLN A 817 -44.77 -17.21 -10.42
C GLN A 817 -44.31 -18.04 -11.65
N LYS A 818 -43.26 -18.85 -11.45
CA LYS A 818 -42.61 -19.85 -12.35
C LYS A 818 -41.56 -19.34 -13.36
N TYR A 819 -40.30 -19.35 -12.93
CA TYR A 819 -39.16 -19.67 -13.79
C TYR A 819 -38.26 -20.69 -13.08
N ARG A 820 -38.44 -21.97 -13.40
CA ARG A 820 -37.54 -23.07 -13.04
C ARG A 820 -37.69 -24.18 -14.08
N SER A 821 -37.26 -23.95 -15.33
CA SER A 821 -37.06 -25.04 -16.33
C SER A 821 -36.27 -24.67 -17.59
N GLU A 822 -35.35 -23.70 -17.57
CA GLU A 822 -34.62 -23.30 -18.81
C GLU A 822 -33.10 -23.50 -18.77
N PHE A 823 -32.56 -24.23 -17.80
CA PHE A 823 -31.11 -24.50 -17.70
C PHE A 823 -30.63 -25.83 -18.31
N GLU A 824 -31.49 -26.59 -19.02
CA GLU A 824 -31.13 -27.92 -19.55
C GLU A 824 -30.88 -27.96 -21.08
N LYS A 825 -30.90 -26.84 -21.79
CA LYS A 825 -30.63 -26.83 -23.24
C LYS A 825 -29.67 -25.71 -23.60
N ASN A 826 -28.36 -26.00 -23.54
CA ASN A 826 -27.30 -25.50 -24.43
C ASN A 826 -25.89 -25.86 -23.89
N LEU A 827 -25.65 -27.14 -23.59
CA LEU A 827 -24.27 -27.64 -23.56
C LEU A 827 -23.88 -28.00 -24.99
N ALA A 828 -23.28 -27.03 -25.69
CA ALA A 828 -22.59 -27.30 -26.95
C ALA A 828 -21.54 -28.39 -26.70
N LEU A 829 -21.64 -29.50 -27.43
CA LEU A 829 -20.75 -30.65 -27.32
C LEU A 829 -19.34 -30.24 -27.82
N ILE A 830 -18.48 -29.77 -26.93
CA ILE A 830 -17.09 -29.43 -27.26
C ILE A 830 -16.34 -30.74 -27.50
N THR A 831 -15.95 -31.00 -28.75
CA THR A 831 -15.14 -32.18 -29.12
C THR A 831 -13.66 -31.79 -29.19
N TYR A 832 -12.81 -32.58 -28.53
CA TYR A 832 -11.37 -32.40 -28.49
C TYR A 832 -10.65 -33.58 -29.20
N PRO A 833 -9.49 -33.36 -29.85
CA PRO A 833 -8.71 -34.42 -30.47
C PRO A 833 -7.98 -35.24 -29.38
N GLY A 834 -8.63 -36.32 -28.95
CA GLY A 834 -8.24 -37.23 -27.87
C GLY A 834 -9.51 -37.74 -27.20
N LYS A 835 -9.59 -39.03 -26.84
CA LYS A 835 -10.83 -39.60 -26.27
C LYS A 835 -11.02 -39.15 -24.81
N ILE A 836 -11.44 -37.90 -24.63
CA ILE A 836 -11.82 -37.37 -23.32
C ILE A 836 -13.13 -38.05 -22.90
N LEU A 837 -13.11 -38.72 -21.75
CA LEU A 837 -14.30 -39.29 -21.14
C LEU A 837 -14.92 -38.27 -20.19
N THR A 838 -16.24 -38.26 -20.04
CA THR A 838 -16.93 -37.36 -19.11
C THR A 838 -17.83 -38.17 -18.18
N LYS A 839 -17.75 -37.89 -16.89
CA LYS A 839 -18.64 -38.43 -15.86
C LYS A 839 -19.40 -37.30 -15.17
N THR A 840 -20.72 -37.40 -15.11
CA THR A 840 -21.61 -36.41 -14.49
C THR A 840 -22.03 -36.86 -13.09
N PHE A 841 -22.26 -35.91 -12.18
CA PHE A 841 -22.77 -36.20 -10.84
C PHE A 841 -24.01 -35.33 -10.55
N GLU A 842 -24.91 -35.84 -9.74
CA GLU A 842 -26.14 -35.13 -9.38
C GLU A 842 -25.88 -34.07 -8.31
N GLY A 843 -26.47 -32.88 -8.49
CA GLY A 843 -26.49 -31.82 -7.47
C GLY A 843 -25.27 -30.90 -7.46
N GLY A 844 -24.21 -31.20 -8.20
CA GLY A 844 -23.04 -30.33 -8.31
C GLY A 844 -23.20 -29.20 -9.33
N ARG A 845 -22.35 -28.18 -9.22
CA ARG A 845 -22.38 -26.98 -10.09
C ARG A 845 -21.08 -26.74 -10.86
N ARG A 846 -19.98 -27.37 -10.44
CA ARG A 846 -18.64 -27.14 -11.00
C ARG A 846 -18.30 -28.16 -12.07
N LEU A 847 -17.58 -27.72 -13.09
CA LEU A 847 -17.17 -28.52 -14.24
C LEU A 847 -15.65 -28.59 -14.27
N PHE A 848 -15.09 -29.80 -14.21
CA PHE A 848 -13.64 -29.99 -14.22
C PHE A 848 -13.17 -30.80 -15.42
N GLN A 849 -11.94 -30.56 -15.84
CA GLN A 849 -11.15 -31.41 -16.72
C GLN A 849 -9.88 -31.85 -16.00
N ILE A 850 -9.66 -33.16 -15.88
CA ILE A 850 -8.56 -33.73 -15.10
C ILE A 850 -7.67 -34.63 -15.96
N GLY A 851 -6.36 -34.50 -15.78
CA GLY A 851 -5.36 -35.32 -16.44
C GLY A 851 -4.55 -34.56 -17.49
N SER A 852 -3.43 -35.15 -17.88
CA SER A 852 -2.57 -34.64 -18.95
C SER A 852 -2.67 -35.52 -20.20
N GLN A 853 -2.59 -34.89 -21.37
CA GLN A 853 -2.44 -35.63 -22.62
C GLN A 853 -1.02 -36.19 -22.68
N TRP A 854 -0.88 -37.46 -23.07
CA TRP A 854 0.42 -38.07 -23.31
C TRP A 854 1.03 -37.56 -24.60
N GLU A 855 2.36 -37.46 -24.64
CA GLU A 855 3.14 -36.94 -25.76
C GLU A 855 3.86 -38.05 -26.51
N GLU A 856 4.16 -39.16 -25.82
CA GLU A 856 4.83 -40.32 -26.39
C GLU A 856 4.19 -41.61 -25.90
N HIS A 857 4.08 -42.61 -26.77
CA HIS A 857 3.52 -43.92 -26.43
C HIS A 857 4.64 -44.97 -26.42
N LEU A 858 4.82 -45.65 -25.30
CA LEU A 858 5.72 -46.80 -25.15
C LEU A 858 5.09 -48.04 -25.81
N ARG A 859 5.35 -48.25 -27.11
CA ARG A 859 4.67 -49.25 -27.95
C ARG A 859 5.25 -50.68 -27.90
N ASP A 860 6.38 -50.90 -27.24
CA ASP A 860 7.02 -52.22 -27.22
C ASP A 860 6.45 -53.07 -26.08
N GLU A 861 5.40 -53.84 -26.39
CA GLU A 861 4.72 -54.75 -25.45
C GLU A 861 5.64 -55.84 -24.90
N SER A 862 6.78 -56.12 -25.55
CA SER A 862 7.74 -57.12 -25.09
C SER A 862 8.58 -56.63 -23.91
N GLN A 863 8.68 -55.31 -23.72
CA GLN A 863 9.46 -54.71 -22.63
C GLN A 863 8.58 -54.46 -21.40
N LEU A 864 8.96 -55.09 -20.30
CA LEU A 864 8.30 -54.94 -19.01
C LEU A 864 8.78 -53.64 -18.34
N LEU A 865 7.83 -52.81 -17.90
CA LEU A 865 8.13 -51.66 -17.06
C LEU A 865 8.38 -52.15 -15.62
N LEU A 866 9.66 -52.23 -15.24
CA LEU A 866 10.08 -52.68 -13.91
C LEU A 866 10.11 -51.48 -12.97
N CYS A 867 9.19 -51.43 -12.02
CA CYS A 867 9.03 -50.31 -11.09
C CYS A 867 9.47 -50.71 -9.67
N SER A 868 10.27 -49.84 -9.05
CA SER A 868 10.62 -49.93 -7.64
C SER A 868 10.33 -48.61 -6.94
N GLU A 869 9.79 -48.68 -5.73
CA GLU A 869 9.79 -47.51 -4.85
C GLU A 869 11.24 -47.14 -4.53
N PRO A 870 11.59 -45.85 -4.52
CA PRO A 870 12.95 -45.43 -4.18
C PRO A 870 13.34 -45.95 -2.78
N PRO A 871 14.55 -46.54 -2.60
CA PRO A 871 14.96 -47.14 -1.35
C PRO A 871 15.16 -46.09 -0.25
N GLY A 872 14.49 -46.30 0.89
CA GLY A 872 14.55 -45.44 2.09
C GLY A 872 13.43 -44.40 2.10
N SER A 873 12.94 -44.05 3.30
CA SER A 873 12.04 -42.91 3.58
C SER A 873 12.71 -41.55 3.34
N LEU A 874 13.48 -41.46 2.26
CA LEU A 874 13.84 -40.23 1.61
C LEU A 874 12.50 -39.56 1.26
N ASN A 875 12.09 -38.63 2.12
CA ASN A 875 11.03 -37.64 1.91
C ASN A 875 11.40 -36.72 0.73
N ILE A 876 11.72 -37.32 -0.43
CA ILE A 876 11.91 -36.65 -1.72
C ILE A 876 10.63 -35.85 -2.08
N PHE A 877 9.50 -36.10 -1.39
CA PHE A 877 8.22 -35.46 -1.62
C PHE A 877 7.79 -34.43 -0.58
N GLU A 878 8.50 -34.24 0.53
CA GLU A 878 8.39 -32.97 1.26
C GLU A 878 9.23 -31.87 0.59
N LYS A 879 10.19 -32.20 -0.29
CA LYS A 879 11.12 -31.21 -0.84
C LYS A 879 11.49 -31.27 -2.34
N GLY A 880 10.98 -32.20 -3.16
CA GLY A 880 11.66 -32.43 -4.47
C GLY A 880 10.87 -32.96 -5.67
N ALA A 881 9.57 -33.18 -5.58
CA ALA A 881 8.79 -33.49 -6.78
C ALA A 881 7.37 -32.92 -6.66
N ASP A 882 7.27 -31.64 -7.04
CA ASP A 882 6.06 -30.83 -7.14
C ASP A 882 5.14 -31.30 -8.29
N TYR A 883 4.83 -32.60 -8.36
CA TYR A 883 3.82 -33.07 -9.29
C TYR A 883 2.44 -32.78 -8.72
N ILE A 884 1.81 -31.75 -9.26
CA ILE A 884 0.42 -31.40 -9.03
C ILE A 884 -0.39 -31.91 -10.24
N PRO A 885 -1.40 -32.79 -10.05
CA PRO A 885 -2.29 -33.22 -11.12
C PRO A 885 -2.82 -32.04 -11.92
N ARG A 886 -2.84 -32.14 -13.25
CA ARG A 886 -3.41 -31.10 -14.08
C ARG A 886 -4.93 -31.11 -13.94
N VAL A 887 -5.45 -30.16 -13.18
CA VAL A 887 -6.89 -29.92 -13.03
C VAL A 887 -7.24 -28.56 -13.62
N VAL A 888 -8.30 -28.53 -14.42
CA VAL A 888 -8.79 -27.32 -15.08
C VAL A 888 -10.27 -27.18 -14.77
N GLU A 889 -10.68 -26.06 -14.18
CA GLU A 889 -12.08 -25.74 -13.91
C GLU A 889 -12.67 -24.89 -15.03
N ASN A 890 -13.90 -25.18 -15.44
CA ASN A 890 -14.68 -24.33 -16.34
C ASN A 890 -15.56 -23.37 -15.52
N VAL A 891 -15.15 -22.10 -15.47
CA VAL A 891 -15.88 -21.01 -14.83
C VAL A 891 -16.37 -20.06 -15.91
N ASP A 892 -17.70 -19.90 -16.03
CA ASP A 892 -18.34 -19.02 -17.00
C ASP A 892 -17.89 -19.24 -18.46
N GLY A 893 -17.69 -20.51 -18.85
CA GLY A 893 -17.24 -20.89 -20.19
C GLY A 893 -15.73 -20.74 -20.43
N LYS A 894 -14.96 -20.37 -19.41
CA LYS A 894 -13.50 -20.21 -19.48
C LYS A 894 -12.81 -21.30 -18.66
N MET A 895 -11.72 -21.84 -19.22
CA MET A 895 -10.92 -22.89 -18.61
C MET A 895 -9.80 -22.30 -17.75
N HIS A 896 -9.82 -22.57 -16.44
CA HIS A 896 -8.86 -22.09 -15.44
C HIS A 896 -8.07 -23.28 -14.88
N ARG A 897 -6.75 -23.32 -15.11
CA ARG A 897 -5.89 -24.33 -14.48
C ARG A 897 -5.78 -24.03 -12.99
N LEU A 898 -6.05 -25.02 -12.16
CA LEU A 898 -5.88 -24.92 -10.72
C LEU A 898 -4.40 -25.07 -10.37
N ASP A 899 -3.94 -24.22 -9.46
CA ASP A 899 -2.70 -24.39 -8.71
C ASP A 899 -2.97 -25.20 -7.42
N GLU A 900 -1.98 -25.34 -6.56
CA GLU A 900 -2.05 -26.30 -5.45
C GLU A 900 -3.22 -26.03 -4.48
N ASP A 901 -3.48 -24.79 -4.07
CA ASP A 901 -4.58 -24.56 -3.12
C ASP A 901 -5.91 -24.35 -3.77
N THR A 902 -5.98 -23.80 -4.99
CA THR A 902 -7.27 -23.87 -5.70
C THR A 902 -7.64 -25.33 -6.02
N LEU A 903 -6.66 -26.22 -6.15
CA LEU A 903 -6.89 -27.67 -6.17
C LEU A 903 -7.35 -28.19 -4.80
N LYS A 904 -6.74 -27.77 -3.69
CA LYS A 904 -7.14 -28.16 -2.31
C LYS A 904 -8.56 -27.70 -1.96
N ASP A 905 -9.01 -26.55 -2.47
CA ASP A 905 -10.38 -26.05 -2.30
C ASP A 905 -11.42 -27.01 -2.89
N ALA A 906 -11.10 -27.64 -4.02
CA ALA A 906 -11.99 -28.57 -4.70
C ALA A 906 -11.72 -30.05 -4.36
N PHE A 907 -10.51 -30.40 -3.94
CA PHE A 907 -10.09 -31.79 -3.76
C PHE A 907 -9.16 -31.98 -2.56
N THR A 908 -9.43 -32.99 -1.74
CA THR A 908 -8.46 -33.52 -0.79
C THR A 908 -7.55 -34.54 -1.48
N ILE A 909 -6.23 -34.34 -1.45
CA ILE A 909 -5.26 -35.31 -1.99
C ILE A 909 -5.10 -36.45 -0.97
N SER A 910 -5.85 -37.53 -1.17
CA SER A 910 -5.85 -38.68 -0.27
C SER A 910 -4.55 -39.48 -0.30
N VAL A 911 -3.99 -39.73 -1.49
CA VAL A 911 -2.76 -40.50 -1.66
C VAL A 911 -1.96 -39.97 -2.84
N ARG A 912 -0.63 -39.91 -2.68
CA ARG A 912 0.34 -39.72 -3.76
C ARG A 912 1.46 -40.76 -3.59
N ARG A 913 1.75 -41.53 -4.63
CA ARG A 913 2.84 -42.52 -4.65
C ARG A 913 3.66 -42.39 -5.92
N VAL A 914 4.96 -42.59 -5.79
CA VAL A 914 5.89 -42.48 -6.92
C VAL A 914 6.80 -43.69 -6.98
N TRP A 915 6.97 -44.22 -8.19
CA TRP A 915 7.92 -45.28 -8.49
C TRP A 915 8.93 -44.80 -9.51
N LEU A 916 10.17 -45.26 -9.34
CA LEU A 916 11.19 -45.18 -10.37
C LEU A 916 11.11 -46.47 -11.17
N CYS A 917 10.81 -46.34 -12.45
CA CYS A 917 10.62 -47.44 -13.37
C CYS A 917 11.71 -47.46 -14.44
N LEU A 918 12.08 -48.67 -14.85
CA LEU A 918 12.98 -48.91 -15.98
C LEU A 918 12.19 -49.54 -17.12
N TYR A 919 12.27 -48.91 -18.29
CA TYR A 919 11.73 -49.41 -19.56
C TYR A 919 12.88 -49.55 -20.55
N GLY A 920 13.43 -50.76 -20.66
CA GLY A 920 14.72 -50.98 -21.33
C GLY A 920 15.83 -50.17 -20.65
N THR A 921 16.42 -49.21 -21.35
CA THR A 921 17.43 -48.28 -20.82
C THR A 921 16.85 -46.95 -20.32
N ARG A 922 15.55 -46.70 -20.54
CA ARG A 922 14.90 -45.43 -20.16
C ARG A 922 14.47 -45.44 -18.69
N LYS A 923 14.69 -44.31 -18.03
CA LYS A 923 14.20 -44.06 -16.67
C LYS A 923 12.87 -43.31 -16.74
N VAL A 924 11.83 -43.93 -16.22
CA VAL A 924 10.46 -43.42 -16.21
C VAL A 924 10.02 -43.24 -14.76
N VAL A 925 9.43 -42.09 -14.45
CA VAL A 925 8.80 -41.84 -13.15
C VAL A 925 7.31 -42.15 -13.29
N ARG A 926 6.81 -43.14 -12.56
CA ARG A 926 5.37 -43.43 -12.44
C ARG A 926 4.84 -42.71 -11.23
N ILE A 927 3.78 -41.92 -11.38
CA ILE A 927 3.13 -41.20 -10.28
C ILE A 927 1.67 -41.63 -10.24
N PHE A 928 1.21 -42.05 -9.06
CA PHE A 928 -0.19 -42.34 -8.77
C PHE A 928 -0.72 -41.31 -7.80
N THR A 929 -1.83 -40.65 -8.13
CA THR A 929 -2.50 -39.69 -7.25
C THR A 929 -3.97 -40.03 -7.11
N ALA A 930 -4.49 -40.02 -5.89
CA ALA A 930 -5.91 -40.17 -5.59
C ALA A 930 -6.47 -38.87 -4.97
N LEU A 931 -7.49 -38.29 -5.62
CA LEU A 931 -8.17 -37.06 -5.22
C LEU A 931 -9.60 -37.38 -4.76
N CYS A 932 -10.02 -36.79 -3.66
CA CYS A 932 -11.39 -36.85 -3.14
C CYS A 932 -12.04 -35.49 -3.28
N ALA A 933 -13.15 -35.39 -4.00
CA ALA A 933 -13.89 -34.15 -4.15
C ALA A 933 -14.42 -33.62 -2.80
N THR A 934 -14.15 -32.36 -2.47
CA THR A 934 -14.63 -31.72 -1.23
C THR A 934 -16.12 -31.37 -1.28
N GLU A 935 -16.71 -31.37 -2.48
CA GLU A 935 -18.13 -31.07 -2.74
C GLU A 935 -18.62 -31.82 -4.00
N PRO A 936 -19.95 -31.96 -4.23
CA PRO A 936 -20.46 -32.57 -5.45
C PRO A 936 -20.20 -31.69 -6.68
N PHE A 937 -19.79 -32.30 -7.80
CA PHE A 937 -19.51 -31.60 -9.06
C PHE A 937 -20.57 -31.88 -10.12
N LEU A 938 -20.73 -30.97 -11.07
CA LEU A 938 -21.67 -31.19 -12.18
C LEU A 938 -21.12 -32.27 -13.13
N ALA A 939 -19.87 -32.13 -13.57
CA ALA A 939 -19.20 -33.12 -14.40
C ALA A 939 -17.68 -33.03 -14.31
N ILE A 940 -17.02 -34.17 -14.52
CA ILE A 940 -15.57 -34.28 -14.69
C ILE A 940 -15.29 -34.90 -16.07
N SER A 941 -14.66 -34.12 -16.93
CA SER A 941 -13.97 -34.58 -18.14
C SER A 941 -12.57 -35.09 -17.79
N PHE A 942 -12.09 -36.17 -18.38
CA PHE A 942 -10.77 -36.70 -18.03
C PHE A 942 -10.05 -37.41 -19.18
N HIS A 943 -8.72 -37.38 -19.13
CA HIS A 943 -7.81 -37.98 -20.12
C HIS A 943 -7.47 -39.45 -19.79
N ASP A 944 -6.78 -40.12 -20.72
CA ASP A 944 -6.17 -41.44 -20.49
C ASP A 944 -5.32 -41.44 -19.21
N GLY A 945 -5.34 -42.54 -18.46
CA GLY A 945 -4.64 -42.66 -17.17
C GLY A 945 -5.42 -42.13 -15.96
N VAL A 946 -6.57 -41.50 -16.17
CA VAL A 946 -7.47 -41.04 -15.09
C VAL A 946 -8.70 -41.96 -15.00
N LYS A 947 -9.05 -42.36 -13.78
CA LYS A 947 -10.28 -43.11 -13.46
C LYS A 947 -11.13 -42.31 -12.47
N VAL A 948 -12.41 -42.13 -12.79
CA VAL A 948 -13.36 -41.38 -11.96
C VAL A 948 -14.44 -42.30 -11.39
N GLU A 949 -14.44 -42.45 -10.08
CA GLU A 949 -15.38 -43.25 -9.28
C GLU A 949 -16.32 -42.32 -8.48
N GLU A 950 -17.44 -42.85 -8.00
CA GLU A 950 -18.40 -42.12 -7.14
C GLU A 950 -18.25 -42.59 -5.69
N TYR A 951 -18.44 -41.68 -4.73
CA TYR A 951 -18.60 -42.04 -3.32
C TYR A 951 -19.66 -41.16 -2.65
N LEU A 952 -20.21 -41.64 -1.54
CA LEU A 952 -21.16 -40.88 -0.73
C LEU A 952 -20.39 -40.01 0.26
N MET A 953 -20.65 -38.71 0.28
CA MET A 953 -20.02 -37.82 1.26
C MET A 953 -20.53 -38.10 2.67
N LYS A 954 -19.69 -37.88 3.68
CA LYS A 954 -20.05 -38.13 5.09
C LYS A 954 -21.07 -37.13 5.63
N GLU A 955 -20.96 -35.87 5.21
CA GLU A 955 -21.77 -34.76 5.73
C GLU A 955 -23.05 -34.50 4.92
N SER A 956 -23.15 -35.10 3.74
CA SER A 956 -24.29 -34.92 2.84
C SER A 956 -24.58 -36.20 2.05
N PRO A 957 -25.85 -36.55 1.81
CA PRO A 957 -26.22 -37.74 1.02
C PRO A 957 -25.91 -37.57 -0.48
N THR A 958 -25.12 -36.56 -0.87
CA THR A 958 -24.75 -36.31 -2.26
C THR A 958 -23.56 -37.17 -2.68
N ARG A 959 -23.58 -37.62 -3.93
CA ARG A 959 -22.46 -38.36 -4.52
C ARG A 959 -21.39 -37.39 -4.99
N ALA A 960 -20.15 -37.65 -4.57
CA ALA A 960 -18.97 -36.90 -4.95
C ALA A 960 -17.99 -37.80 -5.73
N ALA A 961 -16.93 -37.21 -6.27
CA ALA A 961 -15.99 -37.90 -7.14
C ALA A 961 -14.75 -38.39 -6.39
N ILE A 962 -14.34 -39.63 -6.64
CA ILE A 962 -12.98 -40.12 -6.37
C ILE A 962 -12.25 -40.16 -7.71
N ILE A 963 -11.13 -39.46 -7.82
CA ILE A 963 -10.30 -39.49 -9.03
C ILE A 963 -8.99 -40.18 -8.74
N LYS A 964 -8.63 -41.16 -9.57
CA LYS A 964 -7.34 -41.86 -9.52
C LYS A 964 -6.60 -41.56 -10.81
N GLU A 965 -5.48 -40.84 -10.73
CA GLU A 965 -4.61 -40.55 -11.86
C GLU A 965 -3.34 -41.40 -11.76
N THR A 966 -2.97 -42.08 -12.84
CA THR A 966 -1.65 -42.67 -13.03
C THR A 966 -0.99 -42.00 -14.24
N ILE A 967 0.17 -41.38 -14.01
CA ILE A 967 0.96 -40.73 -15.06
C ILE A 967 2.37 -41.33 -15.10
N TYR A 968 2.94 -41.40 -16.30
CA TYR A 968 4.31 -41.81 -16.53
C TYR A 968 5.07 -40.63 -17.14
N ILE A 969 6.24 -40.30 -16.60
CA ILE A 969 7.04 -39.16 -17.04
C ILE A 969 8.44 -39.65 -17.35
N ASP A 970 8.95 -39.38 -18.55
CA ASP A 970 10.34 -39.65 -18.88
C ASP A 970 11.26 -38.73 -18.06
N GLN A 971 12.20 -39.31 -17.31
CA GLN A 971 13.00 -38.53 -16.36
C GLN A 971 13.90 -37.49 -17.04
N LEU A 972 14.36 -37.77 -18.27
CA LEU A 972 15.29 -36.94 -19.02
C LEU A 972 14.56 -35.88 -19.84
N THR A 973 13.56 -36.29 -20.61
CA THR A 973 12.85 -35.42 -21.55
C THR A 973 11.66 -34.69 -20.92
N LYS A 974 11.22 -35.12 -19.73
CA LYS A 974 10.04 -34.62 -19.02
C LYS A 974 8.71 -34.81 -19.77
N LYS A 975 8.71 -35.60 -20.85
CA LYS A 975 7.50 -35.92 -21.61
C LYS A 975 6.56 -36.83 -20.85
N VAL A 976 5.25 -36.62 -21.01
CA VAL A 976 4.22 -37.52 -20.48
C VAL A 976 4.10 -38.73 -21.39
N LEU A 977 4.22 -39.93 -20.82
CA LEU A 977 4.23 -41.19 -21.53
C LEU A 977 2.90 -41.93 -21.35
N LYS A 978 2.45 -42.60 -22.42
CA LYS A 978 1.42 -43.65 -22.35
C LYS A 978 2.10 -45.01 -22.25
N TYR A 979 1.64 -45.82 -21.31
CA TYR A 979 2.04 -47.22 -21.14
C TYR A 979 0.79 -48.07 -20.96
N ASP A 980 0.51 -48.94 -21.93
CA ASP A 980 -0.70 -49.78 -21.94
C ASP A 980 -0.51 -51.11 -21.17
N GLY A 981 0.71 -51.42 -20.74
CA GLY A 981 1.02 -52.64 -19.98
C GLY A 981 0.82 -52.50 -18.46
N THR A 982 0.86 -53.64 -17.75
CA THR A 982 0.86 -53.65 -16.28
C THR A 982 2.31 -53.57 -15.77
N PRO A 983 2.70 -52.54 -15.00
CA PRO A 983 4.04 -52.45 -14.44
C PRO A 983 4.31 -53.62 -13.49
N LYS A 984 5.51 -54.20 -13.57
CA LYS A 984 5.96 -55.21 -12.60
C LYS A 984 6.60 -54.50 -11.41
N THR A 985 5.97 -54.60 -10.25
CA THR A 985 6.49 -54.08 -8.97
C THR A 985 7.19 -55.21 -8.20
N ASN A 986 8.39 -54.92 -7.70
CA ASN A 986 9.16 -55.90 -6.92
C ASN A 986 8.64 -55.94 -5.47
N GLY A 987 7.72 -56.86 -5.15
CA GLY A 987 7.65 -57.46 -3.80
C GLY A 987 6.60 -56.95 -2.81
N LEU A 988 5.73 -56.00 -3.15
CA LEU A 988 4.51 -55.73 -2.39
C LEU A 988 3.36 -55.79 -3.38
N ALA A 989 2.40 -56.70 -3.18
CA ALA A 989 1.16 -56.66 -3.94
C ALA A 989 0.60 -55.24 -3.83
N GLU A 990 0.12 -54.69 -4.94
CA GLU A 990 -0.65 -53.44 -4.98
C GLU A 990 -2.00 -53.67 -4.26
N GLU A 991 -1.99 -54.01 -2.97
CA GLU A 991 -3.14 -53.82 -2.09
C GLU A 991 -3.26 -52.31 -1.84
N VAL A 992 -3.72 -51.64 -2.89
CA VAL A 992 -4.21 -50.27 -2.89
C VAL A 992 -5.52 -50.33 -2.09
N ASP A 993 -5.35 -50.21 -0.78
CA ASP A 993 -6.36 -50.38 0.26
C ASP A 993 -7.67 -49.64 -0.06
N LYS A 994 -8.80 -50.27 0.24
CA LYS A 994 -10.10 -50.00 -0.42
C LYS A 994 -10.80 -48.71 0.02
N THR A 995 -10.15 -47.78 0.71
CA THR A 995 -10.77 -46.54 1.20
C THR A 995 -9.81 -45.35 1.16
N PHE A 996 -9.75 -44.65 0.03
CA PHE A 996 -9.00 -43.39 -0.15
C PHE A 996 -9.71 -42.18 0.44
N CYS A 997 -11.04 -42.16 0.32
CA CYS A 997 -11.87 -41.09 0.84
C CYS A 997 -12.56 -41.55 2.12
N PRO A 998 -12.90 -40.65 3.06
CA PRO A 998 -13.64 -41.00 4.27
C PRO A 998 -15.06 -41.45 3.89
N ILE A 999 -15.24 -42.76 3.68
CA ILE A 999 -16.53 -43.39 3.42
C ILE A 999 -17.10 -43.86 4.75
N GLU A 1000 -18.32 -43.45 5.08
CA GLU A 1000 -19.07 -44.08 6.17
C GLU A 1000 -19.53 -45.46 5.69
N LYS A 1001 -19.01 -46.54 6.28
CA LYS A 1001 -19.57 -47.88 6.04
C LYS A 1001 -21.00 -47.86 6.55
N GLN A 1002 -21.98 -47.84 5.63
CA GLN A 1002 -23.37 -48.08 6.00
C GLN A 1002 -23.44 -49.45 6.68
N SER A 1003 -23.62 -49.42 8.00
CA SER A 1003 -23.97 -50.58 8.80
C SER A 1003 -25.33 -51.09 8.30
N THR A 1004 -25.31 -52.07 7.40
CA THR A 1004 -26.50 -52.87 7.09
C THR A 1004 -26.75 -53.84 8.23
N GLY A 1005 -27.21 -53.32 9.37
CA GLY A 1005 -27.58 -54.10 10.54
C GLY A 1005 -28.45 -53.31 11.50
N GLY A 1006 -29.78 -53.48 11.42
CA GLY A 1006 -30.67 -53.00 12.49
C GLY A 1006 -32.14 -52.71 12.13
N VAL A 1007 -32.95 -53.77 12.10
CA VAL A 1007 -34.36 -53.85 12.59
C VAL A 1007 -35.38 -52.84 12.04
N MET A 1008 -36.20 -53.33 11.12
CA MET A 1008 -37.55 -52.83 10.82
C MET A 1008 -38.45 -53.00 12.05
N GLN A 1009 -38.78 -51.92 12.77
CA GLN A 1009 -39.92 -51.88 13.69
C GLN A 1009 -41.00 -50.95 13.13
N THR A 1010 -42.07 -51.59 12.67
CA THR A 1010 -43.34 -50.98 12.27
C THR A 1010 -44.00 -50.31 13.48
N ILE A 1011 -44.08 -48.97 13.50
CA ILE A 1011 -45.05 -48.26 14.35
C ILE A 1011 -46.03 -47.52 13.45
N LYS A 1012 -47.20 -48.14 13.28
CA LYS A 1012 -48.44 -47.46 12.89
C LYS A 1012 -48.79 -46.45 13.98
N LYS A 1013 -48.81 -45.16 13.67
CA LYS A 1013 -49.50 -44.17 14.51
C LYS A 1013 -50.64 -43.54 13.72
N VAL A 1014 -51.83 -43.88 14.19
CA VAL A 1014 -53.14 -43.39 13.79
C VAL A 1014 -53.23 -41.90 14.09
N ILE A 1015 -53.61 -41.09 13.08
CA ILE A 1015 -54.20 -39.77 13.30
C ILE A 1015 -55.52 -39.76 12.54
N LYS A 1016 -56.62 -39.74 13.30
CA LYS A 1016 -57.96 -39.36 12.83
C LYS A 1016 -58.16 -37.85 13.08
N PRO A 1017 -59.09 -37.21 12.35
CA PRO A 1017 -59.10 -35.78 12.10
C PRO A 1017 -59.93 -35.00 13.13
N ASN A 1018 -59.58 -33.74 13.36
CA ASN A 1018 -60.51 -32.72 13.82
C ASN A 1018 -60.52 -31.60 12.78
N GLY A 1019 -61.70 -31.37 12.19
CA GLY A 1019 -61.95 -30.31 11.23
C GLY A 1019 -62.46 -29.02 11.88
N LYS A 1020 -62.09 -27.90 11.28
CA LYS A 1020 -63.01 -26.98 10.60
C LYS A 1020 -62.25 -26.25 9.51
#